data_AF-C4XXL4-F1
#
_entry.id   AF-C4XXL4-F1
#
_cell.length_a   1.000
_cell.length_b   1.000
_cell.length_c   1.000
_cell.angle_alpha   90.00
_cell.angle_beta   90.00
_cell.angle_gamma   90.00
#
_symmetry.space_group_name_H-M   'P 1'
#
loop_
_entity.id
_entity.type
_entity.pdbx_description
1 polymer ?
#
loop_
_entity_poly.entity_id
_entity_poly.type
_entity_poly.pdbx_seq_one_letter_code
_entity_poly.pdbx_strand_id
1 'polypeptide(L)'
;MDLLSILDGTPEPPIVDLHLEQVNNSGEYNLPTPMFEFQKELTDQIVSLHYPDILKYCETNDTTELIVKSLEICVDNCMLVATHPYLLIQHYMPKNLGIRDIPAKLAETSGKFNVLKDLINVIISNSVSNLQKNVGIVMKNDSRVFDLVEALILGCSGPKSIQRYVGNNVKKESSRGGKNSKDSKQTTIHLIPHDGMVTKNESEFKSAKFNALIVLDGYVDTDSAFFKGLRTQNRRGEESVLIRLIPVNTIEHCLLHYKDFKDSDSYLYKLISCIVCMRDQIGNLQPDLFPIYNQNLTYLSHTFFDHVFRRDLRSFPVWPLPELPNIPKFSATDVERSLLTEVVYHYTPYDSNETANETSPKKKSYYETKRLQSEYVSNPLKNDYNALSGIHNHDQLWAKTEKDRSILSHKLILQLNTGYLSLSKVEEEYNAYTEYNKPERQQKIGRRTDEIKSTLSKILDDIDHSEQRIQIAEKKTLKRNEEVKSLEESTKEAKEKLSNFIEENNIEKDSAKGRFIANQLKIWDLQNEVKGLASKIQTKREERDYMAKEVSNCVESIKTSEAQTKQTQESITELKRSLASAEEQERLAKGAFKKQKLSINASYEKLQKENEALRTKMTKYLKFLRETSHLKKRKGRGLTPSLR
;
A
#
# COMPACT_ATOMS: atom_id res chain seq x y z
N MET A 1 12.47 4.61 40.03
CA MET A 1 13.13 4.60 38.71
C MET A 1 13.87 3.29 38.64
N ASP A 2 13.42 2.38 37.78
CA ASP A 2 13.96 1.02 37.70
C ASP A 2 15.04 1.00 36.61
N LEU A 3 16.30 1.08 37.02
CA LEU A 3 17.46 1.25 36.11
C LEU A 3 17.65 0.07 35.14
N LEU A 4 17.08 -1.09 35.46
CA LEU A 4 17.15 -2.30 34.64
C LEU A 4 16.30 -2.19 33.36
N SER A 5 15.18 -1.47 33.38
CA SER A 5 14.33 -1.32 32.18
C SER A 5 14.88 -0.34 31.14
N ILE A 6 15.82 0.51 31.53
CA ILE A 6 16.45 1.52 30.66
C ILE A 6 17.64 0.91 29.90
N LEU A 7 18.26 -0.15 30.44
CA LEU A 7 19.44 -0.78 29.86
C LEU A 7 19.11 -1.87 28.82
N ASP A 8 17.88 -2.41 28.82
CA ASP A 8 17.40 -3.40 27.84
C ASP A 8 16.71 -2.78 26.62
N GLY A 9 16.41 -1.47 26.64
CA GLY A 9 15.97 -0.76 25.45
C GLY A 9 17.17 -0.47 24.55
N THR A 10 17.13 -0.87 23.28
CA THR A 10 18.06 -0.32 22.28
C THR A 10 18.03 1.21 22.39
N PRO A 11 19.15 1.89 22.66
CA PRO A 11 19.14 3.34 22.81
C PRO A 11 18.57 3.95 21.52
N GLU A 12 17.48 4.72 21.66
CA GLU A 12 16.86 5.38 20.53
C GLU A 12 17.90 6.30 19.86
N PRO A 13 18.04 6.26 18.52
CA PRO A 13 19.06 7.02 17.84
C PRO A 13 18.92 8.51 18.18
N PRO A 14 20.01 9.20 18.55
CA PRO A 14 19.95 10.63 18.82
C PRO A 14 19.49 11.37 17.56
N ILE A 15 18.65 12.40 17.74
CA ILE A 15 18.26 13.28 16.64
C ILE A 15 19.53 14.01 16.18
N VAL A 16 20.07 13.60 15.04
CA VAL A 16 21.13 14.34 14.34
C VAL A 16 20.46 15.56 13.71
N ASP A 17 21.02 16.75 13.91
CA ASP A 17 20.50 17.96 13.27
C ASP A 17 20.44 17.74 11.76
N LEU A 18 19.22 17.85 11.20
CA LEU A 18 18.97 17.62 9.79
C LEU A 18 19.67 18.73 8.99
N HIS A 19 20.63 18.36 8.13
CA HIS A 19 21.21 19.28 7.16
C HIS A 19 20.17 19.54 6.05
N LEU A 20 19.35 20.57 6.23
CA LEU A 20 18.34 20.97 5.26
C LEU A 20 18.98 21.77 4.12
N GLU A 21 18.83 21.31 2.87
CA GLU A 21 19.30 22.04 1.67
C GLU A 21 18.51 23.34 1.42
N GLN A 22 17.23 23.37 1.83
CA GLN A 22 16.33 24.51 1.72
C GLN A 22 15.61 24.73 3.05
N VAL A 23 15.63 25.98 3.53
CA VAL A 23 15.10 26.35 4.84
C VAL A 23 13.87 27.23 4.65
N ASN A 24 12.71 26.76 5.11
CA ASN A 24 11.44 27.46 4.94
C ASN A 24 11.20 28.48 6.07
N ASN A 25 11.05 29.76 5.68
CA ASN A 25 10.75 30.90 6.55
C ASN A 25 9.44 31.63 6.16
N SER A 26 8.59 31.00 5.35
CA SER A 26 7.38 31.61 4.79
C SER A 26 6.24 31.82 5.81
N GLY A 27 6.31 31.13 6.95
CA GLY A 27 5.20 31.05 7.92
C GLY A 27 4.14 30.01 7.55
N GLU A 28 4.30 29.32 6.42
CA GLU A 28 3.51 28.16 6.00
C GLU A 28 4.37 26.89 6.02
N TYR A 29 4.05 25.99 6.94
CA TYR A 29 4.83 24.80 7.19
C TYR A 29 4.04 23.54 6.91
N ASN A 30 4.71 22.56 6.31
CA ASN A 30 4.14 21.24 6.06
C ASN A 30 4.71 20.27 7.11
N LEU A 31 3.82 19.63 7.86
CA LEU A 31 4.16 18.56 8.78
C LEU A 31 3.74 17.23 8.12
N PRO A 32 4.71 16.44 7.61
CA PRO A 32 4.38 15.16 7.01
C PRO A 32 3.73 14.22 8.04
N THR A 33 2.79 13.38 7.62
CA THR A 33 2.19 12.38 8.51
C THR A 33 2.30 10.99 7.90
N PRO A 34 2.49 9.94 8.71
CA PRO A 34 2.43 8.58 8.21
C PRO A 34 0.98 8.18 7.96
N MET A 35 0.78 7.10 7.20
CA MET A 35 -0.47 6.35 7.17
C MET A 35 -0.23 4.96 7.74
N PHE A 36 -1.20 4.48 8.52
CA PHE A 36 -1.14 3.14 9.08
C PHE A 36 -1.63 2.08 8.11
N GLU A 37 -1.27 0.83 8.40
CA GLU A 37 -1.54 -0.32 7.53
C GLU A 37 -3.01 -0.41 7.11
N PHE A 38 -3.95 -0.22 8.05
CA PHE A 38 -5.37 -0.20 7.73
C PHE A 38 -5.77 0.94 6.77
N GLN A 39 -5.15 2.12 6.89
CA GLN A 39 -5.42 3.22 5.95
C GLN A 39 -4.84 2.94 4.56
N LYS A 40 -3.65 2.32 4.49
CA LYS A 40 -3.00 1.94 3.23
C LYS A 40 -3.83 0.90 2.49
N GLU A 41 -4.23 -0.15 3.20
CA GLU A 41 -5.08 -1.23 2.69
C GLU A 41 -6.44 -0.69 2.18
N LEU A 42 -7.09 0.21 2.93
CA LEU A 42 -8.33 0.83 2.45
C LEU A 42 -8.13 1.68 1.20
N THR A 43 -6.99 2.36 1.09
CA THR A 43 -6.67 3.15 -0.11
C THR A 43 -6.45 2.24 -1.32
N ASP A 44 -5.76 1.12 -1.12
CA ASP A 44 -5.55 0.10 -2.15
C ASP A 44 -6.88 -0.54 -2.62
N GLN A 45 -7.78 -0.84 -1.68
CA GLN A 45 -9.12 -1.33 -1.98
C GLN A 45 -9.98 -0.33 -2.75
N ILE A 46 -9.85 0.98 -2.47
CA ILE A 46 -10.54 2.03 -3.24
C ILE A 46 -10.01 2.04 -4.68
N VAL A 47 -8.69 2.01 -4.88
CA VAL A 47 -8.09 1.98 -6.21
C VAL A 47 -8.54 0.73 -6.99
N SER A 48 -8.52 -0.43 -6.34
CA SER A 48 -8.99 -1.70 -6.90
C SER A 48 -10.47 -1.66 -7.31
N LEU A 49 -11.33 -0.99 -6.52
CA LEU A 49 -12.74 -0.83 -6.84
C LEU A 49 -12.96 -0.01 -8.12
N HIS A 50 -12.13 1.02 -8.32
CA HIS A 50 -12.19 1.91 -9.49
C HIS A 50 -11.27 1.45 -10.64
N TYR A 51 -10.66 0.26 -10.55
CA TYR A 51 -9.70 -0.27 -11.53
C TYR A 51 -10.18 -0.14 -12.99
N PRO A 52 -11.42 -0.57 -13.37
CA PRO A 52 -11.86 -0.53 -14.77
C PRO A 52 -12.01 0.91 -15.29
N ASP A 53 -12.46 1.81 -14.41
CA ASP A 53 -12.72 3.21 -14.74
C ASP A 53 -11.41 3.99 -14.89
N ILE A 54 -10.41 3.71 -14.04
CA ILE A 54 -9.07 4.28 -14.13
C ILE A 54 -8.40 3.86 -15.45
N LEU A 55 -8.42 2.57 -15.78
CA LEU A 55 -7.81 2.07 -17.02
C LEU A 55 -8.46 2.74 -18.24
N LYS A 56 -9.80 2.79 -18.27
CA LYS A 56 -10.56 3.38 -19.37
C LYS A 56 -10.24 4.87 -19.53
N TYR A 57 -10.20 5.61 -18.42
CA TYR A 57 -9.84 7.03 -18.42
C TYR A 57 -8.41 7.28 -18.89
N CYS A 58 -7.42 6.53 -18.38
CA CYS A 58 -6.01 6.74 -18.68
C CYS A 58 -5.58 6.24 -20.06
N GLU A 59 -6.19 5.18 -20.59
CA GLU A 59 -5.83 4.59 -21.90
C GLU A 59 -6.61 5.22 -23.06
N THR A 60 -7.93 5.35 -22.92
CA THR A 60 -8.80 5.81 -24.03
C THR A 60 -9.11 7.31 -23.99
N ASN A 61 -8.63 8.03 -22.97
CA ASN A 61 -9.03 9.42 -22.67
C ASN A 61 -10.57 9.58 -22.69
N ASP A 62 -11.27 8.53 -22.25
CA ASP A 62 -12.73 8.53 -22.22
C ASP A 62 -13.21 9.44 -21.10
N THR A 63 -13.59 10.66 -21.47
CA THR A 63 -14.12 11.69 -20.56
C THR A 63 -15.63 11.55 -20.36
N THR A 64 -16.20 10.35 -20.50
CA THR A 64 -17.61 10.11 -20.18
C THR A 64 -17.89 10.57 -18.74
N GLU A 65 -18.96 11.35 -18.55
CA GLU A 65 -19.31 11.96 -17.26
C GLU A 65 -19.37 10.95 -16.10
N LEU A 66 -19.81 9.71 -16.38
CA LEU A 66 -19.85 8.63 -15.41
C LEU A 66 -18.46 8.22 -14.91
N ILE A 67 -17.46 8.15 -15.80
CA ILE A 67 -16.07 7.81 -15.46
C ILE A 67 -15.46 8.96 -14.66
N VAL A 68 -15.65 10.20 -15.12
CA VAL A 68 -15.14 11.39 -14.42
C VAL A 68 -15.71 11.45 -13.00
N LYS A 69 -17.02 11.28 -12.83
CA LYS A 69 -17.66 11.21 -11.51
C LYS A 69 -17.15 10.04 -10.66
N SER A 70 -16.91 8.88 -11.26
CA SER A 70 -16.33 7.72 -10.56
C SER A 70 -14.94 8.04 -10.02
N LEU A 71 -14.10 8.71 -10.82
CA LEU A 71 -12.75 9.12 -10.43
C LEU A 71 -12.75 10.26 -9.40
N GLU A 72 -13.67 11.21 -9.50
CA GLU A 72 -13.89 12.22 -8.46
C GLU A 72 -14.27 11.58 -7.12
N ILE A 73 -15.16 10.58 -7.14
CA ILE A 73 -15.52 9.78 -5.96
C ILE A 73 -14.31 9.02 -5.42
N CYS A 74 -13.46 8.46 -6.28
CA CYS A 74 -12.22 7.81 -5.89
C CYS A 74 -11.29 8.78 -5.13
N VAL A 75 -11.08 9.97 -5.69
CA VAL A 75 -10.29 11.05 -5.06
C VAL A 75 -10.88 11.43 -3.69
N ASP A 76 -12.19 11.64 -3.61
CA ASP A 76 -12.87 12.00 -2.36
C ASP A 76 -12.77 10.89 -1.31
N ASN A 77 -12.93 9.62 -1.68
CA ASN A 77 -12.80 8.50 -0.76
C ASN A 77 -11.37 8.38 -0.22
N CYS A 78 -10.36 8.55 -1.09
CA CYS A 78 -8.96 8.59 -0.70
C CYS A 78 -8.67 9.75 0.27
N MET A 79 -9.27 10.91 0.05
CA MET A 79 -9.16 12.08 0.95
C MET A 79 -9.76 11.81 2.34
N LEU A 80 -10.91 11.14 2.40
CA LEU A 80 -11.54 10.74 3.66
C LEU A 80 -10.67 9.75 4.44
N VAL A 81 -10.13 8.72 3.76
CA VAL A 81 -9.25 7.70 4.39
C VAL A 81 -7.92 8.30 4.86
N ALA A 82 -7.34 9.22 4.08
CA ALA A 82 -6.13 9.96 4.46
C ALA A 82 -6.30 10.73 5.76
N THR A 83 -7.50 11.27 6.01
CA THR A 83 -7.84 11.90 7.30
C THR A 83 -8.10 10.85 8.38
N HIS A 84 -9.11 9.99 8.20
CA HIS A 84 -9.44 8.93 9.15
C HIS A 84 -10.33 7.82 8.54
N PRO A 85 -10.04 6.52 8.74
CA PRO A 85 -10.84 5.40 8.20
C PRO A 85 -12.35 5.45 8.51
N TYR A 86 -12.72 5.82 9.74
CA TYR A 86 -14.12 5.93 10.17
C TYR A 86 -14.97 6.96 9.40
N LEU A 87 -14.35 7.88 8.66
CA LEU A 87 -15.10 8.81 7.81
C LEU A 87 -15.72 8.10 6.59
N LEU A 88 -15.05 7.03 6.12
CA LEU A 88 -15.52 6.16 5.05
C LEU A 88 -16.36 5.00 5.61
N ILE A 89 -15.83 4.23 6.58
CA ILE A 89 -16.48 3.02 7.10
C ILE A 89 -17.11 3.27 8.47
N GLN A 90 -18.44 3.31 8.50
CA GLN A 90 -19.19 3.68 9.71
C GLN A 90 -19.41 2.52 10.70
N HIS A 91 -19.39 1.27 10.22
CA HIS A 91 -19.78 0.10 11.03
C HIS A 91 -18.94 -0.13 12.29
N TYR A 92 -17.67 0.31 12.27
CA TYR A 92 -16.73 0.13 13.38
C TYR A 92 -16.56 1.39 14.23
N MET A 93 -17.27 2.47 13.92
CA MET A 93 -17.19 3.72 14.67
C MET A 93 -17.81 3.54 16.06
N PRO A 94 -17.09 3.89 17.14
CA PRO A 94 -17.64 3.83 18.50
C PRO A 94 -18.88 4.72 18.64
N LYS A 95 -19.98 4.16 19.13
CA LYS A 95 -21.24 4.90 19.34
C LYS A 95 -21.11 6.04 20.35
N ASN A 96 -20.17 5.92 21.29
CA ASN A 96 -19.89 6.96 22.28
C ASN A 96 -18.42 7.35 22.22
N LEU A 97 -18.15 8.54 21.68
CA LEU A 97 -16.81 9.09 21.52
C LEU A 97 -16.25 9.73 22.79
N GLY A 98 -17.05 9.85 23.86
CA GLY A 98 -16.64 10.45 25.13
C GLY A 98 -15.95 9.50 26.12
N ILE A 99 -15.80 8.21 25.77
CA ILE A 99 -15.15 7.20 26.60
C ILE A 99 -13.63 7.45 26.61
N ARG A 100 -12.99 7.26 27.77
CA ARG A 100 -11.58 7.61 28.02
C ARG A 100 -10.59 6.93 27.05
N ASP A 101 -10.91 5.74 26.56
CA ASP A 101 -9.99 4.93 25.75
C ASP A 101 -10.13 5.20 24.24
N ILE A 102 -11.17 5.93 23.82
CA ILE A 102 -11.42 6.28 22.40
C ILE A 102 -10.31 7.13 21.79
N PRO A 103 -9.78 8.18 22.46
CA PRO A 103 -8.74 9.03 21.87
C PRO A 103 -7.48 8.24 21.50
N ALA A 104 -7.11 7.24 22.31
CA ALA A 104 -5.99 6.34 22.02
C ALA A 104 -6.29 5.48 20.79
N LYS A 105 -7.48 4.87 20.73
CA LYS A 105 -7.91 4.07 19.57
C LYS A 105 -8.01 4.87 18.27
N LEU A 106 -8.45 6.13 18.33
CA LEU A 106 -8.47 7.04 17.17
C LEU A 106 -7.05 7.37 16.70
N ALA A 107 -6.13 7.61 17.64
CA ALA A 107 -4.72 7.81 17.30
C ALA A 107 -4.09 6.54 16.70
N GLU A 108 -4.42 5.35 17.20
CA GLU A 108 -3.91 4.05 16.70
C GLU A 108 -4.46 3.66 15.32
N THR A 109 -5.56 4.27 14.87
CA THR A 109 -6.21 3.93 13.58
C THR A 109 -5.91 4.94 12.47
N SER A 110 -5.39 6.13 12.80
CA SER A 110 -4.97 7.13 11.83
C SER A 110 -3.64 7.76 12.22
N GLY A 111 -2.64 7.63 11.35
CA GLY A 111 -1.32 8.24 11.56
C GLY A 111 -1.37 9.76 11.65
N LYS A 112 -2.31 10.39 10.92
CA LYS A 112 -2.57 11.84 11.00
C LYS A 112 -3.14 12.26 12.37
N PHE A 113 -4.03 11.46 12.94
CA PHE A 113 -4.59 11.71 14.27
C PHE A 113 -3.53 11.49 15.36
N ASN A 114 -2.64 10.51 15.21
CA ASN A 114 -1.52 10.33 16.12
C ASN A 114 -0.60 11.56 16.13
N VAL A 115 -0.20 12.03 14.95
CA VAL A 115 0.64 13.24 14.82
C VAL A 115 -0.06 14.48 15.37
N LEU A 116 -1.38 14.65 15.12
CA LEU A 116 -2.13 15.76 15.68
C LEU A 116 -2.15 15.72 17.22
N LYS A 117 -2.36 14.55 17.82
CA LYS A 117 -2.34 14.36 19.27
C LYS A 117 -0.97 14.73 19.84
N ASP A 118 0.11 14.25 19.23
CA ASP A 118 1.47 14.53 19.68
C ASP A 118 1.80 16.02 19.56
N LEU A 119 1.45 16.64 18.44
CA LEU A 119 1.62 18.07 18.20
C LEU A 119 0.88 18.92 19.24
N ILE A 120 -0.38 18.58 19.55
CA ILE A 120 -1.17 19.29 20.55
C ILE A 120 -0.57 19.11 21.96
N ASN A 121 -0.12 17.91 22.32
CA ASN A 121 0.55 17.67 23.59
C ASN A 121 1.84 18.50 23.72
N VAL A 122 2.63 18.63 22.64
CA VAL A 122 3.82 19.49 22.59
C VAL A 122 3.44 20.97 22.81
N ILE A 123 2.39 21.45 22.14
CA ILE A 123 1.93 22.83 22.30
C ILE A 123 1.44 23.13 23.73
N ILE A 124 0.71 22.19 24.34
CA ILE A 124 0.17 22.31 25.71
C ILE A 124 1.30 22.25 26.75
N SER A 125 2.26 21.33 26.59
CA SER A 125 3.36 21.13 27.54
C SER A 125 4.40 22.26 27.50
N ASN A 126 4.52 22.95 26.38
CA ASN A 126 5.40 24.11 26.26
C ASN A 126 4.95 25.21 27.24
N SER A 127 5.87 25.68 28.10
CA SER A 127 5.56 26.62 29.19
C SER A 127 6.30 27.96 29.07
N VAL A 128 6.84 28.25 27.89
CA VAL A 128 7.76 29.39 27.68
C VAL A 128 7.09 30.76 27.78
N SER A 129 5.79 30.86 27.54
CA SER A 129 5.03 32.10 27.67
C SER A 129 3.94 31.96 28.73
N ASN A 130 3.84 32.95 29.63
CA ASN A 130 2.80 33.06 30.66
C ASN A 130 1.44 33.53 30.10
N LEU A 131 1.33 33.70 28.78
CA LEU A 131 0.11 34.15 28.11
C LEU A 131 -0.75 32.95 27.68
N GLN A 132 -2.07 33.14 27.67
CA GLN A 132 -3.01 32.20 27.09
C GLN A 132 -2.66 31.94 25.61
N LYS A 133 -2.55 30.67 25.25
CA LYS A 133 -2.27 30.21 23.89
C LYS A 133 -3.59 29.87 23.20
N ASN A 134 -3.84 30.48 22.04
CA ASN A 134 -5.01 30.15 21.22
C ASN A 134 -4.54 29.45 19.94
N VAL A 135 -4.97 28.21 19.74
CA VAL A 135 -4.64 27.40 18.56
C VAL A 135 -5.92 27.12 17.78
N GLY A 136 -5.94 27.45 16.49
CA GLY A 136 -7.05 27.13 15.61
C GLY A 136 -6.78 25.84 14.84
N ILE A 137 -7.75 24.93 14.78
CA ILE A 137 -7.71 23.74 13.91
C ILE A 137 -8.80 23.92 12.87
N VAL A 138 -8.40 24.00 11.60
CA VAL A 138 -9.29 24.21 10.45
C VAL A 138 -9.48 22.89 9.72
N MET A 139 -10.74 22.54 9.44
CA MET A 139 -11.12 21.27 8.81
C MET A 139 -12.37 21.42 7.93
N LYS A 140 -12.67 20.39 7.13
CA LYS A 140 -13.91 20.25 6.36
C LYS A 140 -15.12 20.43 7.27
N ASN A 141 -16.13 21.14 6.76
CA ASN A 141 -17.40 21.35 7.49
C ASN A 141 -18.26 20.07 7.48
N ASP A 142 -17.79 19.03 8.17
CA ASP A 142 -18.52 17.77 8.41
C ASP A 142 -18.57 17.51 9.91
N SER A 143 -19.78 17.41 10.48
CA SER A 143 -19.97 17.14 11.91
C SER A 143 -19.15 15.96 12.41
N ARG A 144 -18.96 14.93 11.59
CA ARG A 144 -18.21 13.72 11.96
C ARG A 144 -16.73 13.99 12.17
N VAL A 145 -16.12 14.81 11.30
CA VAL A 145 -14.71 15.20 11.44
C VAL A 145 -14.51 15.99 12.73
N PHE A 146 -15.41 16.94 13.01
CA PHE A 146 -15.40 17.68 14.26
C PHE A 146 -15.57 16.77 15.49
N ASP A 147 -16.50 15.81 15.44
CA ASP A 147 -16.74 14.89 16.57
C ASP A 147 -15.52 14.01 16.84
N LEU A 148 -14.86 13.50 15.80
CA LEU A 148 -13.64 12.69 15.93
C LEU A 148 -12.45 13.50 16.46
N VAL A 149 -12.25 14.73 15.95
CA VAL A 149 -11.17 15.61 16.39
C VAL A 149 -11.40 16.09 17.83
N GLU A 150 -12.63 16.46 18.18
CA GLU A 150 -12.99 16.81 19.55
C GLU A 150 -12.72 15.64 20.50
N ALA A 151 -13.12 14.42 20.12
CA ALA A 151 -12.85 13.21 20.90
C ALA A 151 -11.34 12.98 21.08
N LEU A 152 -10.54 13.10 20.03
CA LEU A 152 -9.08 12.98 20.11
C LEU A 152 -8.48 14.01 21.09
N ILE A 153 -8.88 15.28 20.96
CA ILE A 153 -8.33 16.38 21.76
C ILE A 153 -8.69 16.19 23.23
N LEU A 154 -9.90 15.73 23.55
CA LEU A 154 -10.31 15.42 24.92
C LEU A 154 -9.32 14.49 25.64
N GLY A 155 -8.69 13.56 24.91
CA GLY A 155 -7.67 12.63 25.44
C GLY A 155 -6.25 13.19 25.59
N CYS A 156 -5.96 14.40 25.09
CA CYS A 156 -4.63 15.02 25.22
C CYS A 156 -4.30 15.36 26.69
N SER A 157 -3.03 15.33 27.08
CA SER A 157 -2.61 15.60 28.47
C SER A 157 -2.42 17.10 28.72
N GLY A 158 -2.85 17.58 29.88
CA GLY A 158 -2.63 18.97 30.33
C GLY A 158 -3.86 19.90 30.29
N PRO A 159 -3.69 21.16 30.75
CA PRO A 159 -4.77 22.13 30.88
C PRO A 159 -5.16 22.71 29.52
N LYS A 160 -6.33 22.31 29.03
CA LYS A 160 -6.87 22.74 27.72
C LYS A 160 -8.35 23.10 27.79
N SER A 161 -8.78 24.06 26.99
CA SER A 161 -10.18 24.43 26.78
C SER A 161 -10.50 24.21 25.31
N ILE A 162 -11.61 23.56 24.99
CA ILE A 162 -12.02 23.26 23.62
C ILE A 162 -13.21 24.15 23.27
N GLN A 163 -13.08 24.98 22.24
CA GLN A 163 -14.14 25.80 21.71
C GLN A 163 -14.51 25.32 20.31
N ARG A 164 -15.76 24.88 20.14
CA ARG A 164 -16.30 24.40 18.87
C ARG A 164 -17.32 25.39 18.34
N TYR A 165 -17.18 25.77 17.07
CA TYR A 165 -18.00 26.81 16.43
C TYR A 165 -19.14 26.28 15.56
N VAL A 166 -19.18 24.96 15.32
CA VAL A 166 -20.22 24.29 14.51
C VAL A 166 -20.71 23.02 15.18
N GLY A 167 -22.02 22.75 15.16
CA GLY A 167 -22.57 21.48 15.65
C GLY A 167 -22.62 21.38 17.17
N ASN A 168 -22.86 20.16 17.69
CA ASN A 168 -22.97 19.89 19.13
C ASN A 168 -21.69 19.28 19.69
N ASN A 169 -21.32 19.62 20.91
CA ASN A 169 -20.14 19.08 21.57
C ASN A 169 -20.35 17.58 21.91
N VAL A 170 -19.28 16.80 21.79
CA VAL A 170 -19.28 15.35 22.09
C VAL A 170 -19.52 15.08 23.56
N LYS A 171 -19.00 15.94 24.45
CA LYS A 171 -19.42 15.98 25.86
C LYS A 171 -20.49 17.07 26.01
N LYS A 172 -21.69 16.68 26.44
CA LYS A 172 -22.67 17.65 26.96
C LYS A 172 -22.01 18.41 28.11
N GLU A 173 -22.11 19.74 28.10
CA GLU A 173 -21.76 20.59 29.25
C GLU A 173 -22.69 20.28 30.43
N SER A 174 -22.47 19.15 31.10
CA SER A 174 -23.12 18.82 32.36
C SER A 174 -22.37 19.54 33.48
N SER A 175 -23.07 20.47 34.12
CA SER A 175 -22.74 21.24 35.32
C SER A 175 -21.84 22.48 35.15
N ARG A 176 -22.51 23.63 35.00
CA ARG A 176 -22.16 24.81 35.79
C ARG A 176 -22.10 24.39 37.26
N GLY A 177 -20.89 24.16 37.76
CA GLY A 177 -20.67 23.71 39.12
C GLY A 177 -19.22 23.91 39.53
N GLY A 178 -18.82 25.17 39.74
CA GLY A 178 -17.60 25.47 40.48
C GLY A 178 -16.64 26.43 39.78
N LYS A 179 -16.78 27.72 40.13
CA LYS A 179 -15.76 28.78 40.14
C LYS A 179 -15.05 29.11 38.82
N ASN A 180 -15.17 30.38 38.45
CA ASN A 180 -14.19 31.13 37.67
C ASN A 180 -12.77 30.92 38.23
N SER A 181 -12.08 29.87 37.82
CA SER A 181 -10.62 29.87 37.77
C SER A 181 -10.27 30.32 36.37
N LYS A 182 -10.03 31.62 36.20
CA LYS A 182 -9.21 32.09 35.07
C LYS A 182 -7.79 31.62 35.36
N ASP A 183 -7.53 30.33 35.17
CA ASP A 183 -6.17 29.83 35.13
C ASP A 183 -5.52 30.44 33.90
N SER A 184 -4.66 31.44 34.12
CA SER A 184 -3.98 32.23 33.09
C SER A 184 -3.07 31.40 32.17
N LYS A 185 -2.95 30.09 32.40
CA LYS A 185 -2.05 29.15 31.72
C LYS A 185 -2.75 28.11 30.84
N GLN A 186 -4.08 28.16 30.69
CA GLN A 186 -4.80 27.15 29.88
C GLN A 186 -4.63 27.42 28.37
N THR A 187 -4.38 26.38 27.58
CA THR A 187 -4.37 26.49 26.10
C THR A 187 -5.79 26.34 25.57
N THR A 188 -6.27 27.29 24.77
CA THR A 188 -7.58 27.22 24.12
C THR A 188 -7.43 26.70 22.70
N ILE A 189 -8.12 25.60 22.40
CA ILE A 189 -8.13 24.95 21.08
C ILE A 189 -9.47 25.23 20.43
N HIS A 190 -9.43 25.86 19.27
CA HIS A 190 -10.58 26.32 18.52
C HIS A 190 -10.81 25.43 17.30
N LEU A 191 -11.98 24.81 17.19
CA LEU A 191 -12.35 23.98 16.04
C LEU A 191 -13.15 24.83 15.05
N ILE A 192 -12.59 25.05 13.86
CA ILE A 192 -13.05 26.04 12.89
C ILE A 192 -13.40 25.35 11.56
N PRO A 193 -14.55 25.65 10.95
CA PRO A 193 -14.90 25.12 9.64
C PRO A 193 -14.18 25.92 8.53
N HIS A 194 -13.70 25.23 7.50
CA HIS A 194 -12.99 25.86 6.38
C HIS A 194 -13.83 26.89 5.59
N ASP A 195 -15.15 26.76 5.57
CA ASP A 195 -16.09 27.65 4.87
C ASP A 195 -16.45 28.92 5.66
N GLY A 196 -16.02 29.00 6.92
CA GLY A 196 -16.33 30.12 7.81
C GLY A 196 -17.76 30.19 8.32
N MET A 197 -18.58 29.16 8.08
CA MET A 197 -19.99 29.12 8.49
C MET A 197 -20.11 28.71 9.96
N VAL A 198 -19.97 29.69 10.84
CA VAL A 198 -20.04 29.51 12.31
C VAL A 198 -21.50 29.57 12.80
N THR A 199 -21.90 28.62 13.66
CA THR A 199 -23.25 28.56 14.24
C THR A 199 -23.31 28.90 15.73
N LYS A 200 -22.17 28.93 16.43
CA LYS A 200 -22.07 29.21 17.88
C LYS A 200 -20.92 30.18 18.18
N ASN A 201 -21.02 30.92 19.30
CA ASN A 201 -19.94 31.75 19.87
C ASN A 201 -19.23 32.69 18.88
N GLU A 202 -19.97 33.31 17.96
CA GLU A 202 -19.44 34.18 16.91
C GLU A 202 -18.67 35.40 17.46
N SER A 203 -19.11 35.96 18.60
CA SER A 203 -18.43 37.07 19.28
C SER A 203 -17.07 36.68 19.86
N GLU A 204 -16.95 35.48 20.44
CA GLU A 204 -15.68 34.94 20.92
C GLU A 204 -14.75 34.59 19.76
N PHE A 205 -15.29 34.02 18.69
CA PHE A 205 -14.55 33.77 17.46
C PHE A 205 -13.95 35.06 16.89
N LYS A 206 -14.75 36.14 16.78
CA LYS A 206 -14.29 37.45 16.25
C LYS A 206 -13.24 38.13 17.12
N SER A 207 -13.24 37.89 18.43
CA SER A 207 -12.29 38.48 19.38
C SER A 207 -11.03 37.63 19.61
N ALA A 208 -11.01 36.37 19.15
CA ALA A 208 -9.86 35.49 19.29
C ALA A 208 -8.65 36.01 18.49
N LYS A 209 -7.45 35.84 19.06
CA LYS A 209 -6.16 36.03 18.37
C LYS A 209 -5.46 34.68 18.35
N PHE A 210 -5.41 34.04 17.19
CA PHE A 210 -4.75 32.74 17.01
C PHE A 210 -3.23 32.90 16.99
N ASN A 211 -2.50 32.06 17.73
CA ASN A 211 -1.03 32.00 17.71
C ASN A 211 -0.53 31.09 16.58
N ALA A 212 -1.16 29.93 16.43
CA ALA A 212 -0.92 28.95 15.39
C ALA A 212 -2.26 28.46 14.81
N LEU A 213 -2.27 28.20 13.50
CA LEU A 213 -3.36 27.56 12.78
C LEU A 213 -2.87 26.21 12.25
N ILE A 214 -3.62 25.15 12.55
CA ILE A 214 -3.37 23.79 12.08
C ILE A 214 -4.42 23.47 11.03
N VAL A 215 -4.00 23.11 9.83
CA VAL A 215 -4.89 22.61 8.77
C VAL A 215 -4.89 21.10 8.82
N LEU A 216 -6.07 20.53 9.08
CA LEU A 216 -6.21 19.10 9.29
C LEU A 216 -6.36 18.32 7.98
N ASP A 217 -7.13 18.80 7.02
CA ASP A 217 -7.44 18.06 5.79
C ASP A 217 -7.15 18.90 4.53
N GLY A 218 -6.95 18.22 3.41
CA GLY A 218 -6.64 18.88 2.13
C GLY A 218 -7.86 19.54 1.47
N TYR A 219 -9.02 19.56 2.11
CA TYR A 219 -10.20 20.32 1.66
C TYR A 219 -10.07 21.82 1.96
N VAL A 220 -9.18 22.20 2.88
CA VAL A 220 -9.00 23.60 3.27
C VAL A 220 -8.22 24.37 2.20
N ASP A 221 -8.91 25.30 1.54
CA ASP A 221 -8.24 26.28 0.70
C ASP A 221 -7.72 27.47 1.52
N THR A 222 -6.40 27.57 1.59
CA THR A 222 -5.71 28.62 2.33
C THR A 222 -5.61 29.94 1.59
N ASP A 223 -5.86 29.95 0.29
CA ASP A 223 -5.91 31.20 -0.48
C ASP A 223 -7.25 31.93 -0.36
N SER A 224 -8.25 31.24 0.19
CA SER A 224 -9.57 31.79 0.43
C SER A 224 -9.51 33.06 1.27
N ALA A 225 -10.38 34.02 0.95
CA ALA A 225 -10.47 35.30 1.66
C ALA A 225 -10.76 35.10 3.16
N PHE A 226 -11.54 34.07 3.50
CA PHE A 226 -11.83 33.68 4.87
C PHE A 226 -10.55 33.26 5.61
N PHE A 227 -9.74 32.38 5.03
CA PHE A 227 -8.52 31.89 5.69
C PHE A 227 -7.47 32.98 5.86
N LYS A 228 -7.32 33.87 4.88
CA LYS A 228 -6.47 35.07 4.99
C LYS A 228 -6.96 36.02 6.09
N GLY A 229 -8.28 36.18 6.22
CA GLY A 229 -8.91 36.90 7.33
C GLY A 229 -8.59 36.26 8.69
N LEU A 230 -8.61 34.93 8.77
CA LEU A 230 -8.29 34.17 9.98
C LEU A 230 -6.82 34.33 10.41
N ARG A 231 -5.88 34.33 9.45
CA ARG A 231 -4.43 34.54 9.72
C ARG A 231 -4.12 35.94 10.27
N THR A 232 -4.88 36.94 9.85
CA THR A 232 -4.63 38.37 10.18
C THR A 232 -5.50 38.88 11.33
N GLN A 233 -6.42 38.06 11.82
CA GLN A 233 -7.43 38.45 12.80
C GLN A 233 -6.81 38.99 14.10
N ASN A 234 -7.21 40.20 14.49
CA ASN A 234 -6.76 40.89 15.71
C ASN A 234 -5.22 41.04 15.80
N ARG A 235 -4.55 41.13 14.66
CA ARG A 235 -3.10 41.37 14.54
C ARG A 235 -2.81 42.65 13.77
N ARG A 236 -1.70 43.33 14.12
CA ARG A 236 -1.24 44.56 13.47
C ARG A 236 -0.28 44.24 12.32
N GLY A 237 -0.76 43.53 11.30
CA GLY A 237 0.01 43.20 10.09
C GLY A 237 0.90 41.95 10.16
N GLU A 238 1.02 41.30 11.32
CA GLU A 238 1.67 39.98 11.46
C GLU A 238 0.67 38.87 11.15
N GLU A 239 1.02 37.91 10.31
CA GLU A 239 0.16 36.75 10.05
C GLU A 239 0.43 35.63 11.07
N SER A 240 -0.57 34.78 11.36
CA SER A 240 -0.34 33.61 12.22
C SER A 240 0.44 32.52 11.48
N VAL A 241 1.22 31.76 12.26
CA VAL A 241 1.91 30.56 11.78
C VAL A 241 0.89 29.52 11.33
N LEU A 242 1.13 28.92 10.17
CA LEU A 242 0.32 27.87 9.57
C LEU A 242 1.09 26.54 9.57
N ILE A 243 0.49 25.48 10.09
CA ILE A 243 1.02 24.11 10.03
C ILE A 243 -0.01 23.23 9.33
N ARG A 244 0.34 22.62 8.20
CA ARG A 244 -0.51 21.68 7.45
C ARG A 244 -0.11 20.26 7.77
N LEU A 245 -1.07 19.44 8.19
CA LEU A 245 -0.86 18.01 8.36
C LEU A 245 -1.09 17.30 7.03
N ILE A 246 -0.03 16.74 6.44
CA ILE A 246 -0.12 16.15 5.09
C ILE A 246 0.45 14.74 5.12
N PRO A 247 -0.35 13.71 4.82
CA PRO A 247 0.17 12.37 4.74
C PRO A 247 1.01 12.18 3.47
N VAL A 248 2.22 11.64 3.63
CA VAL A 248 3.22 11.57 2.55
C VAL A 248 2.75 10.65 1.43
N ASN A 249 3.01 11.03 0.18
CA ASN A 249 2.64 10.28 -1.04
C ASN A 249 1.14 9.96 -1.17
N THR A 250 0.28 10.74 -0.51
CA THR A 250 -1.18 10.61 -0.63
C THR A 250 -1.78 11.61 -1.60
N ILE A 251 -3.08 11.48 -1.83
CA ILE A 251 -3.86 12.46 -2.58
C ILE A 251 -3.75 13.88 -2.01
N GLU A 252 -3.65 14.07 -0.70
CA GLU A 252 -3.47 15.42 -0.12
C GLU A 252 -2.13 16.04 -0.53
N HIS A 253 -1.08 15.21 -0.58
CA HIS A 253 0.23 15.62 -1.06
C HIS A 253 0.16 15.99 -2.56
N CYS A 254 -0.54 15.18 -3.36
CA CYS A 254 -0.78 15.46 -4.78
C CYS A 254 -1.54 16.77 -5.01
N LEU A 255 -2.58 17.03 -4.22
CA LEU A 255 -3.39 18.26 -4.32
C LEU A 255 -2.56 19.51 -4.03
N LEU A 256 -1.65 19.44 -3.06
CA LEU A 256 -0.75 20.54 -2.74
C LEU A 256 0.27 20.77 -3.84
N HIS A 257 0.91 19.70 -4.33
CA HIS A 257 1.95 19.79 -5.36
C HIS A 257 1.38 20.29 -6.71
N TYR A 258 0.18 19.86 -7.09
CA TYR A 258 -0.46 20.26 -8.34
C TYR A 258 -1.43 21.44 -8.19
N LYS A 259 -1.36 22.20 -7.09
CA LYS A 259 -2.27 23.33 -6.82
C LYS A 259 -2.31 24.37 -7.95
N ASP A 260 -1.16 24.64 -8.58
CA ASP A 260 -1.04 25.59 -9.69
C ASP A 260 -1.64 25.08 -11.02
N PHE A 261 -1.97 23.78 -11.09
CA PHE A 261 -2.51 23.12 -12.29
C PHE A 261 -4.02 22.83 -12.19
N LYS A 262 -4.73 23.38 -11.19
CA LYS A 262 -6.17 23.15 -10.96
C LYS A 262 -7.05 23.44 -12.17
N ASP A 263 -6.71 24.46 -12.95
CA ASP A 263 -7.49 24.87 -14.14
C ASP A 263 -7.17 24.05 -15.40
N SER A 264 -6.28 23.06 -15.31
CA SER A 264 -5.91 22.23 -16.47
C SER A 264 -6.81 21.01 -16.60
N ASP A 265 -7.24 20.68 -17.81
CA ASP A 265 -7.99 19.44 -18.11
C ASP A 265 -7.20 18.17 -17.71
N SER A 266 -5.87 18.28 -17.65
CA SER A 266 -4.97 17.22 -17.20
C SER A 266 -4.90 17.04 -15.67
N TYR A 267 -5.56 17.90 -14.89
CA TYR A 267 -5.44 17.90 -13.43
C TYR A 267 -5.90 16.60 -12.82
N LEU A 268 -7.12 16.15 -13.17
CA LEU A 268 -7.68 14.89 -12.67
C LEU A 268 -6.81 13.70 -13.07
N TYR A 269 -6.32 13.67 -14.32
CA TYR A 269 -5.40 12.64 -14.78
C TYR A 269 -4.11 12.59 -13.93
N LYS A 270 -3.48 13.73 -13.67
CA LYS A 270 -2.28 13.81 -12.83
C LYS A 270 -2.55 13.32 -11.41
N LEU A 271 -3.70 13.67 -10.83
CA LEU A 271 -4.08 13.22 -9.49
C LEU A 271 -4.25 11.70 -9.46
N ILE A 272 -5.05 11.14 -10.37
CA ILE A 272 -5.32 9.70 -10.43
C ILE A 272 -4.04 8.91 -10.72
N SER A 273 -3.22 9.35 -11.68
CA SER A 273 -1.96 8.67 -11.99
C SER A 273 -1.03 8.64 -10.78
N CYS A 274 -0.99 9.72 -10.00
CA CYS A 274 -0.19 9.77 -8.77
C CYS A 274 -0.76 8.88 -7.66
N ILE A 275 -2.09 8.84 -7.48
CA ILE A 275 -2.74 7.93 -6.51
C ILE A 275 -2.37 6.48 -6.81
N VAL A 276 -2.50 6.06 -8.07
CA VAL A 276 -2.26 4.67 -8.47
C VAL A 276 -0.79 4.30 -8.36
N CYS A 277 0.10 5.08 -8.97
CA CYS A 277 1.52 4.72 -9.05
C CYS A 277 2.26 4.86 -7.72
N MET A 278 1.80 5.70 -6.79
CA MET A 278 2.45 5.88 -5.48
C MET A 278 1.83 5.02 -4.38
N ARG A 279 0.82 4.18 -4.68
CA ARG A 279 0.04 3.48 -3.65
C ARG A 279 0.90 2.61 -2.72
N ASP A 280 1.94 1.98 -3.26
CA ASP A 280 2.85 1.11 -2.50
C ASP A 280 3.74 1.90 -1.51
N GLN A 281 3.93 3.19 -1.76
CA GLN A 281 4.79 4.10 -0.98
C GLN A 281 3.98 5.07 -0.11
N ILE A 282 2.67 4.86 0.02
CA ILE A 282 1.78 5.72 0.80
C ILE A 282 2.20 5.75 2.26
N GLY A 283 2.32 6.97 2.82
CA GLY A 283 2.50 7.20 4.24
C GLY A 283 3.83 6.71 4.82
N ASN A 284 4.82 6.38 3.99
CA ASN A 284 6.17 6.07 4.44
C ASN A 284 6.94 7.38 4.63
N LEU A 285 7.31 7.70 5.88
CA LEU A 285 8.17 8.85 6.15
C LEU A 285 9.62 8.52 5.74
N GLN A 286 10.40 9.56 5.45
CA GLN A 286 11.83 9.42 5.22
C GLN A 286 12.51 8.89 6.49
N PRO A 287 13.54 8.02 6.38
CA PRO A 287 14.22 7.43 7.53
C PRO A 287 14.73 8.47 8.55
N ASP A 288 15.15 9.65 8.06
CA ASP A 288 15.67 10.74 8.87
C ASP A 288 14.61 11.37 9.78
N LEU A 289 13.32 11.25 9.43
CA LEU A 289 12.21 11.74 10.23
C LEU A 289 11.82 10.76 11.35
N PHE A 290 12.09 9.46 11.22
CA PHE A 290 11.62 8.46 12.18
C PHE A 290 11.97 8.76 13.65
N PRO A 291 13.20 9.19 14.01
CA PRO A 291 13.52 9.52 15.41
C PRO A 291 12.63 10.64 15.98
N ILE A 292 12.30 11.64 15.16
CA ILE A 292 11.48 12.80 15.58
C ILE A 292 10.05 12.38 15.90
N TYR A 293 9.48 11.47 15.10
CA TYR A 293 8.12 10.97 15.30
C TYR A 293 8.04 9.95 16.43
N ASN A 294 9.06 9.09 16.60
CA ASN A 294 9.14 8.15 17.71
C ASN A 294 9.25 8.88 19.07
N GLN A 295 9.90 10.05 19.10
CA GLN A 295 9.96 10.93 20.26
C GLN A 295 8.73 11.85 20.41
N ASN A 296 7.58 11.49 19.82
CA ASN A 296 6.31 12.21 19.89
C ASN A 296 6.44 13.71 19.55
N LEU A 297 7.28 14.06 18.57
CA LEU A 297 7.52 15.43 18.11
C LEU A 297 8.05 16.39 19.18
N THR A 298 8.58 15.89 20.30
CA THR A 298 9.14 16.71 21.39
C THR A 298 10.26 17.64 20.91
N TYR A 299 10.98 17.24 19.85
CA TYR A 299 11.95 18.06 19.13
C TYR A 299 11.41 19.44 18.74
N LEU A 300 10.15 19.53 18.29
CA LEU A 300 9.52 20.79 17.87
C LEU A 300 9.24 21.75 19.02
N SER A 301 9.23 21.26 20.28
CA SER A 301 8.94 22.08 21.46
C SER A 301 9.97 23.21 21.59
N HIS A 302 11.25 22.84 21.70
CA HIS A 302 12.34 23.77 21.97
C HIS A 302 12.86 24.45 20.69
N THR A 303 12.86 23.75 19.56
CA THR A 303 13.43 24.27 18.30
C THR A 303 12.49 25.24 17.59
N PHE A 304 11.17 25.06 17.71
CA PHE A 304 10.19 25.82 16.93
C PHE A 304 9.18 26.56 17.83
N PHE A 305 8.44 25.84 18.69
CA PHE A 305 7.35 26.43 19.44
C PHE A 305 7.79 27.46 20.49
N ASP A 306 8.99 27.31 21.06
CA ASP A 306 9.60 28.34 21.92
C ASP A 306 9.71 29.69 21.19
N HIS A 307 10.08 29.68 19.92
CA HIS A 307 10.18 30.88 19.10
C HIS A 307 8.81 31.42 18.67
N VAL A 308 7.87 30.53 18.31
CA VAL A 308 6.49 30.93 17.95
C VAL A 308 5.78 31.65 19.10
N PHE A 309 5.98 31.18 20.34
CA PHE A 309 5.28 31.73 21.50
C PHE A 309 6.01 32.89 22.19
N ARG A 310 7.32 33.10 21.95
CA ARG A 310 8.10 34.20 22.53
C ARG A 310 7.80 35.58 21.95
N ARG A 311 7.07 35.73 20.85
CA ARG A 311 6.61 37.01 20.24
C ARG A 311 7.68 38.09 19.94
N ASP A 312 8.96 37.85 20.19
CA ASP A 312 10.05 38.83 19.98
C ASP A 312 10.55 38.90 18.52
N LEU A 313 10.08 38.02 17.64
CA LEU A 313 10.56 37.94 16.25
C LEU A 313 9.58 38.63 15.29
N ARG A 314 10.07 39.64 14.56
CA ARG A 314 9.36 40.26 13.42
C ARG A 314 9.31 39.35 12.18
N SER A 315 10.02 38.23 12.21
CA SER A 315 10.12 37.23 11.14
C SER A 315 9.61 35.88 11.63
N PHE A 316 9.09 35.05 10.72
CA PHE A 316 8.69 33.69 11.06
C PHE A 316 9.89 32.83 11.48
N PRO A 317 9.74 31.92 12.45
CA PRO A 317 10.80 31.00 12.83
C PRO A 317 11.13 30.03 11.69
N VAL A 318 12.35 29.51 11.69
CA VAL A 318 12.78 28.50 10.72
C VAL A 318 12.03 27.18 10.99
N TRP A 319 11.50 26.55 9.93
CA TRP A 319 10.95 25.20 10.05
C TRP A 319 12.08 24.17 10.24
N PRO A 320 12.02 23.32 11.29
CA PRO A 320 13.11 22.39 11.58
C PRO A 320 13.01 21.06 10.81
N LEU A 321 11.94 20.83 10.03
CA LEU A 321 11.77 19.61 9.22
C LEU A 321 12.00 19.89 7.73
N PRO A 322 12.41 18.89 6.93
CA PRO A 322 12.49 19.01 5.48
C PRO A 322 11.14 19.34 4.85
N GLU A 323 11.20 19.97 3.69
CA GLU A 323 10.02 20.14 2.84
C GLU A 323 9.53 18.79 2.29
N LEU A 324 8.30 18.78 1.77
CA LEU A 324 7.71 17.58 1.22
C LEU A 324 8.47 17.14 -0.05
N PRO A 325 8.62 15.82 -0.28
CA PRO A 325 9.35 15.32 -1.45
C PRO A 325 8.59 15.64 -2.74
N ASN A 326 9.31 15.91 -3.83
CA ASN A 326 8.68 16.18 -5.12
C ASN A 326 7.99 14.93 -5.68
N ILE A 327 6.82 15.12 -6.29
CA ILE A 327 6.03 14.03 -6.88
C ILE A 327 6.50 13.81 -8.33
N PRO A 328 6.89 12.59 -8.73
CA PRO A 328 7.28 12.30 -10.10
C PRO A 328 6.09 12.41 -11.06
N LYS A 329 6.38 12.65 -12.34
CA LYS A 329 5.36 12.70 -13.40
C LYS A 329 5.15 11.30 -13.96
N PHE A 330 3.92 10.82 -13.93
CA PHE A 330 3.55 9.48 -14.40
C PHE A 330 2.92 9.52 -15.80
N SER A 331 3.22 8.49 -16.59
CA SER A 331 2.63 8.27 -17.91
C SER A 331 1.51 7.21 -17.84
N ALA A 332 0.68 7.11 -18.88
CA ALA A 332 -0.39 6.12 -18.94
C ALA A 332 0.15 4.68 -18.85
N THR A 333 1.34 4.43 -19.40
CA THR A 333 2.03 3.15 -19.29
C THR A 333 2.49 2.82 -17.87
N ASP A 334 2.80 3.84 -17.06
CA ASP A 334 3.16 3.62 -15.65
C ASP A 334 1.91 3.27 -14.81
N VAL A 335 0.78 3.90 -15.12
CA VAL A 335 -0.52 3.58 -14.51
C VAL A 335 -0.92 2.14 -14.86
N GLU A 336 -0.83 1.76 -16.13
CA GLU A 336 -1.11 0.38 -16.56
C GLU A 336 -0.19 -0.63 -15.86
N ARG A 337 1.13 -0.36 -15.81
CA ARG A 337 2.09 -1.22 -15.12
C ARG A 337 1.75 -1.38 -13.64
N SER A 338 1.41 -0.28 -12.97
CA SER A 338 1.02 -0.28 -11.56
C SER A 338 -0.26 -1.08 -11.35
N LEU A 339 -1.27 -0.94 -12.20
CA LEU A 339 -2.50 -1.70 -12.11
C LEU A 339 -2.30 -3.20 -12.41
N LEU A 340 -1.36 -3.54 -13.30
CA LEU A 340 -1.05 -4.94 -13.65
C LEU A 340 -0.39 -5.72 -12.50
N THR A 341 0.21 -5.08 -11.50
CA THR A 341 0.70 -5.80 -10.31
C THR A 341 -0.44 -6.27 -9.39
N GLU A 342 -1.65 -5.73 -9.51
CA GLU A 342 -2.85 -6.20 -8.78
C GLU A 342 -3.42 -7.48 -9.40
N VAL A 343 -3.41 -7.55 -10.73
CA VAL A 343 -3.87 -8.73 -11.46
C VAL A 343 -2.79 -9.78 -11.32
N VAL A 344 -3.09 -10.90 -10.65
CA VAL A 344 -2.19 -12.05 -10.44
C VAL A 344 -1.77 -12.66 -11.79
N TYR A 345 -0.87 -11.98 -12.49
CA TYR A 345 -0.03 -12.51 -13.53
C TYR A 345 1.33 -12.71 -12.90
N HIS A 346 1.87 -13.92 -13.02
CA HIS A 346 3.28 -14.21 -12.73
C HIS A 346 4.15 -13.39 -13.68
N TYR A 347 4.32 -12.11 -13.37
CA TYR A 347 5.22 -11.24 -14.09
C TYR A 347 6.63 -11.60 -13.64
N THR A 348 7.34 -12.33 -14.50
CA THR A 348 8.76 -12.59 -14.28
C THR A 348 9.54 -11.30 -14.58
N PRO A 349 10.44 -10.86 -13.69
CA PRO A 349 11.12 -9.56 -13.78
C PRO A 349 12.19 -9.50 -14.89
N TYR A 350 12.12 -10.38 -15.90
CA TYR A 350 13.13 -10.54 -16.94
C TYR A 350 12.81 -9.83 -18.26
N ASP A 351 11.65 -9.16 -18.39
CA ASP A 351 11.32 -8.34 -19.57
C ASP A 351 11.75 -6.86 -19.44
N SER A 352 12.48 -6.54 -18.37
CA SER A 352 13.00 -5.20 -18.08
C SER A 352 14.19 -4.84 -19.00
N ASN A 353 13.92 -4.44 -20.24
CA ASN A 353 14.87 -3.63 -21.01
C ASN A 353 14.76 -2.15 -20.59
N GLU A 354 15.28 -1.81 -19.41
CA GLU A 354 15.39 -0.41 -18.93
C GLU A 354 16.48 0.42 -19.64
N THR A 355 16.91 0.04 -20.85
CA THR A 355 17.96 0.76 -21.60
C THR A 355 17.59 1.02 -23.06
N ALA A 356 16.33 1.33 -23.36
CA ALA A 356 15.92 1.77 -24.69
C ALA A 356 15.37 3.20 -24.65
N ASN A 357 16.27 4.17 -24.40
CA ASN A 357 16.08 5.52 -24.93
C ASN A 357 16.43 5.52 -26.42
N GLU A 358 15.61 6.27 -27.17
CA GLU A 358 15.75 6.65 -28.59
C GLU A 358 15.16 5.70 -29.65
N THR A 359 14.05 6.17 -30.24
CA THR A 359 13.59 5.89 -31.62
C THR A 359 13.50 4.43 -32.05
N SER A 360 12.52 3.70 -31.51
CA SER A 360 11.97 2.53 -32.22
C SER A 360 10.53 2.82 -32.67
N PRO A 361 10.12 2.36 -33.87
CA PRO A 361 8.75 2.54 -34.33
C PRO A 361 7.82 1.80 -33.37
N LYS A 362 6.80 2.51 -32.85
CA LYS A 362 5.80 2.00 -31.91
C LYS A 362 5.34 0.60 -32.32
N LYS A 363 5.82 -0.44 -31.64
CA LYS A 363 5.29 -1.80 -31.81
C LYS A 363 3.86 -1.78 -31.24
N LYS A 364 2.90 -2.21 -32.06
CA LYS A 364 1.49 -2.33 -31.67
C LYS A 364 1.35 -3.29 -30.50
N SER A 365 0.53 -2.93 -29.51
CA SER A 365 0.34 -3.73 -28.30
C SER A 365 -0.26 -5.11 -28.63
N TYR A 366 0.00 -6.10 -27.77
CA TYR A 366 -0.56 -7.45 -27.87
C TYR A 366 -2.10 -7.45 -27.96
N TYR A 367 -2.75 -6.55 -27.22
CA TYR A 367 -4.20 -6.39 -27.26
C TYR A 367 -4.68 -5.70 -28.52
N GLU A 368 -3.93 -4.75 -29.06
CA GLU A 368 -4.22 -4.07 -30.32
C GLU A 368 -4.18 -5.07 -31.49
N THR A 369 -3.20 -5.97 -31.49
CA THR A 369 -3.08 -7.05 -32.49
C THR A 369 -4.16 -8.13 -32.33
N LYS A 370 -4.49 -8.54 -31.11
CA LYS A 370 -5.62 -9.46 -30.85
C LYS A 370 -6.97 -8.86 -31.21
N ARG A 371 -7.15 -7.56 -31.00
CA ARG A 371 -8.40 -6.84 -31.33
C ARG A 371 -8.53 -6.61 -32.82
N LEU A 372 -7.45 -6.25 -33.53
CA LEU A 372 -7.44 -6.21 -35.00
C LEU A 372 -7.74 -7.58 -35.62
N GLN A 373 -7.18 -8.66 -35.06
CA GLN A 373 -7.52 -10.03 -35.48
C GLN A 373 -8.99 -10.37 -35.19
N SER A 374 -9.51 -9.95 -34.03
CA SER A 374 -10.90 -10.19 -33.67
C SER A 374 -11.88 -9.35 -34.50
N GLU A 375 -11.58 -8.10 -34.80
CA GLU A 375 -12.36 -7.23 -35.70
C GLU A 375 -12.38 -7.77 -37.13
N TYR A 376 -11.24 -8.30 -37.61
CA TYR A 376 -11.14 -8.94 -38.92
C TYR A 376 -11.98 -10.24 -39.00
N VAL A 377 -12.10 -10.98 -37.90
CA VAL A 377 -12.86 -12.24 -37.83
C VAL A 377 -14.35 -12.02 -37.55
N SER A 378 -14.70 -10.99 -36.77
CA SER A 378 -16.07 -10.79 -36.26
C SER A 378 -16.94 -9.88 -37.13
N ASN A 379 -16.38 -9.09 -38.06
CA ASN A 379 -17.18 -8.15 -38.85
C ASN A 379 -16.76 -8.02 -40.33
N PRO A 380 -17.05 -9.04 -41.18
CA PRO A 380 -16.63 -9.05 -42.58
C PRO A 380 -17.42 -8.10 -43.51
N LEU A 381 -18.43 -7.38 -43.01
CA LEU A 381 -19.38 -6.59 -43.82
C LEU A 381 -19.08 -5.08 -43.88
N LYS A 382 -18.06 -4.58 -43.19
CA LYS A 382 -17.66 -3.15 -43.29
C LYS A 382 -16.70 -2.85 -44.45
N ASN A 383 -16.13 -3.88 -45.09
CA ASN A 383 -15.30 -3.72 -46.28
C ASN A 383 -16.06 -4.26 -47.49
N ASP A 384 -16.25 -3.43 -48.52
CA ASP A 384 -16.95 -3.80 -49.75
C ASP A 384 -16.44 -5.14 -50.29
N TYR A 385 -17.35 -6.07 -50.55
CA TYR A 385 -17.04 -7.42 -51.06
C TYR A 385 -16.24 -7.39 -52.39
N ASN A 386 -16.34 -6.28 -53.12
CA ASN A 386 -15.58 -6.01 -54.35
C ASN A 386 -14.12 -5.62 -54.09
N ALA A 387 -13.81 -5.01 -52.95
CA ALA A 387 -12.45 -4.72 -52.53
C ALA A 387 -11.76 -5.95 -51.93
N LEU A 388 -12.53 -6.84 -51.27
CA LEU A 388 -11.97 -8.02 -50.60
C LEU A 388 -11.77 -9.24 -51.51
N SER A 389 -12.61 -9.43 -52.53
CA SER A 389 -12.53 -10.62 -53.38
C SER A 389 -11.45 -10.54 -54.46
N GLY A 390 -11.02 -9.34 -54.87
CA GLY A 390 -10.10 -9.18 -56.00
C GLY A 390 -10.61 -9.81 -57.31
N ILE A 391 -11.89 -10.20 -57.38
CA ILE A 391 -12.54 -10.73 -58.58
C ILE A 391 -13.25 -9.55 -59.22
N HIS A 392 -12.57 -8.89 -60.14
CA HIS A 392 -13.22 -7.94 -61.05
C HIS A 392 -14.30 -8.64 -61.87
N ASN A 393 -15.37 -7.91 -62.19
CA ASN A 393 -16.54 -8.34 -62.97
C ASN A 393 -16.22 -9.43 -64.02
N HIS A 394 -16.83 -10.61 -63.82
CA HIS A 394 -16.73 -11.75 -64.74
C HIS A 394 -17.43 -11.50 -66.10
N ASP A 395 -18.11 -10.36 -66.28
CA ASP A 395 -18.87 -10.02 -67.48
C ASP A 395 -18.02 -9.47 -68.65
N GLN A 396 -16.71 -9.26 -68.48
CA GLN A 396 -15.83 -8.79 -69.58
C GLN A 396 -14.78 -9.79 -70.05
N LEU A 397 -14.76 -11.02 -69.52
CA LEU A 397 -13.66 -11.97 -69.73
C LEU A 397 -13.89 -13.07 -70.77
N TRP A 398 -14.96 -13.03 -71.56
CA TRP A 398 -15.16 -14.01 -72.64
C TRP A 398 -14.22 -13.81 -73.85
N ALA A 399 -13.32 -12.82 -73.81
CA ALA A 399 -12.51 -12.41 -74.96
C ALA A 399 -10.98 -12.55 -74.82
N LYS A 400 -10.42 -13.07 -73.72
CA LYS A 400 -8.95 -13.24 -73.61
C LYS A 400 -8.53 -14.59 -73.03
N THR A 401 -7.85 -15.35 -73.87
CA THR A 401 -7.34 -16.71 -73.64
C THR A 401 -5.91 -16.70 -73.09
N GLU A 402 -5.60 -15.84 -72.12
CA GLU A 402 -4.31 -15.88 -71.42
C GLU A 402 -4.55 -15.82 -69.92
N LYS A 403 -3.98 -16.78 -69.19
CA LYS A 403 -3.98 -16.79 -67.73
C LYS A 403 -3.15 -15.59 -67.26
N ASP A 404 -3.82 -14.54 -66.80
CA ASP A 404 -3.18 -13.38 -66.20
C ASP A 404 -2.29 -13.82 -65.03
N ARG A 405 -0.97 -13.59 -65.18
CA ARG A 405 0.04 -13.80 -64.13
C ARG A 405 0.02 -12.69 -63.06
N SER A 406 -0.95 -11.77 -63.12
CA SER A 406 -1.14 -10.63 -62.22
C SER A 406 -2.11 -10.90 -61.07
N ILE A 407 -2.72 -12.10 -61.00
CA ILE A 407 -3.69 -12.41 -59.95
C ILE A 407 -2.96 -12.85 -58.66
N LEU A 408 -2.74 -11.88 -57.76
CA LEU A 408 -2.24 -12.10 -56.41
C LEU A 408 -3.35 -12.75 -55.57
N SER A 409 -3.46 -14.08 -55.60
CA SER A 409 -4.48 -14.78 -54.81
C SER A 409 -4.22 -14.63 -53.30
N HIS A 410 -5.27 -14.53 -52.49
CA HIS A 410 -5.17 -14.49 -51.02
C HIS A 410 -4.32 -15.63 -50.45
N LYS A 411 -4.32 -16.80 -51.12
CA LYS A 411 -3.46 -17.95 -50.78
C LYS A 411 -1.98 -17.65 -50.97
N LEU A 412 -1.60 -16.96 -52.05
CA LEU A 412 -0.24 -16.53 -52.30
C LEU A 412 0.21 -15.49 -51.27
N ILE A 413 -0.64 -14.51 -50.94
CA ILE A 413 -0.34 -13.52 -49.89
C ILE A 413 -0.13 -14.21 -48.54
N LEU A 414 -1.00 -15.16 -48.19
CA LEU A 414 -0.86 -15.92 -46.94
C LEU A 414 0.43 -16.73 -46.92
N GLN A 415 0.77 -17.40 -48.02
CA GLN A 415 2.01 -18.16 -48.14
C GLN A 415 3.25 -17.26 -48.05
N LEU A 416 3.19 -16.08 -48.66
CA LEU A 416 4.28 -15.10 -48.64
C LEU A 416 4.44 -14.50 -47.24
N ASN A 417 3.34 -14.19 -46.55
CA ASN A 417 3.34 -13.76 -45.15
C ASN A 417 3.86 -14.87 -44.22
N THR A 418 3.47 -16.13 -44.42
CA THR A 418 4.04 -17.23 -43.62
C THR A 418 5.53 -17.40 -43.88
N GLY A 419 5.97 -17.20 -45.13
CA GLY A 419 7.39 -17.18 -45.48
C GLY A 419 8.13 -16.04 -44.78
N TYR A 420 7.57 -14.83 -44.81
CA TYR A 420 8.15 -13.67 -44.15
C TYR A 420 8.22 -13.82 -42.62
N LEU A 421 7.17 -14.37 -42.00
CA LEU A 421 7.17 -14.67 -40.57
C LEU A 421 8.19 -15.74 -40.20
N SER A 422 8.37 -16.76 -41.04
CA SER A 422 9.40 -17.78 -40.81
C SER A 422 10.81 -17.19 -40.95
N LEU A 423 11.04 -16.32 -41.95
CA LEU A 423 12.30 -15.64 -42.14
C LEU A 423 12.63 -14.73 -40.96
N SER A 424 11.64 -13.94 -40.52
CA SER A 424 11.78 -13.04 -39.37
C SER A 424 12.13 -13.79 -38.08
N LYS A 425 11.56 -14.98 -37.86
CA LYS A 425 11.92 -15.82 -36.72
C LYS A 425 13.36 -16.33 -36.79
N VAL A 426 13.78 -16.80 -37.96
CA VAL A 426 15.15 -17.27 -38.18
C VAL A 426 16.15 -16.13 -38.03
N GLU A 427 15.79 -14.93 -38.46
CA GLU A 427 16.61 -13.72 -38.31
C GLU A 427 16.71 -13.27 -36.84
N GLU A 428 15.61 -13.34 -36.08
CA GLU A 428 15.62 -13.11 -34.62
C GLU A 428 16.49 -14.14 -33.89
N GLU A 429 16.40 -15.43 -34.23
CA GLU A 429 17.24 -16.48 -33.66
C GLU A 429 18.73 -16.22 -33.97
N TYR A 430 19.06 -15.91 -35.23
CA TYR A 430 20.43 -15.57 -35.63
C TYR A 430 20.97 -14.33 -34.90
N ASN A 431 20.14 -13.30 -34.75
CA ASN A 431 20.50 -12.09 -34.01
C ASN A 431 20.68 -12.38 -32.51
N ALA A 432 19.87 -13.26 -31.92
CA ALA A 432 20.04 -13.69 -30.54
C ALA A 432 21.37 -14.46 -30.35
N TYR A 433 21.74 -15.34 -31.28
CA TYR A 433 23.02 -16.05 -31.23
C TYR A 433 24.22 -15.13 -31.41
N THR A 434 24.15 -14.17 -32.32
CA THR A 434 25.22 -13.19 -32.53
C THR A 434 25.34 -12.24 -31.35
N GLU A 435 24.24 -11.82 -30.72
CA GLU A 435 24.29 -11.06 -29.46
C GLU A 435 24.81 -11.88 -28.29
N TYR A 436 24.47 -13.17 -28.18
CA TYR A 436 24.95 -14.05 -27.13
C TYR A 436 26.48 -14.23 -27.18
N ASN A 437 27.05 -14.29 -28.38
CA ASN A 437 28.49 -14.41 -28.59
C ASN A 437 29.26 -13.09 -28.44
N LYS A 438 28.60 -11.96 -28.12
CA LYS A 438 29.31 -10.71 -27.81
C LYS A 438 30.03 -10.83 -26.45
N PRO A 439 31.30 -10.39 -26.34
CA PRO A 439 32.10 -10.55 -25.12
C PRO A 439 31.48 -9.87 -23.89
N GLU A 440 30.75 -8.76 -24.06
CA GLU A 440 30.02 -8.07 -22.99
C GLU A 440 28.86 -8.88 -22.38
N ARG A 441 28.18 -9.71 -23.19
CA ARG A 441 27.08 -10.59 -22.72
C ARG A 441 27.62 -11.85 -22.07
N GLN A 442 28.72 -12.42 -22.57
CA GLN A 442 29.39 -13.55 -21.92
C GLN A 442 29.94 -13.17 -20.53
N GLN A 443 30.44 -11.93 -20.35
CA GLN A 443 30.85 -11.43 -19.03
C GLN A 443 29.69 -11.34 -18.03
N LYS A 444 28.45 -11.07 -18.47
CA LYS A 444 27.27 -11.04 -17.59
C LYS A 444 26.83 -12.40 -17.06
N ILE A 445 27.13 -13.50 -17.75
CA ILE A 445 26.69 -14.86 -17.36
C ILE A 445 27.65 -15.49 -16.32
N GLY A 446 28.90 -15.01 -16.23
CA GLY A 446 29.84 -15.35 -15.14
C GLY A 446 29.43 -14.80 -13.75
N ARG A 447 28.43 -13.91 -13.68
CA ARG A 447 27.95 -13.32 -12.42
C ARG A 447 27.50 -14.33 -11.39
N ARG A 448 26.85 -15.43 -11.77
CA ARG A 448 26.29 -16.37 -10.77
C ARG A 448 27.36 -17.00 -9.89
N THR A 449 28.52 -17.33 -10.46
CA THR A 449 29.64 -17.88 -9.68
C THR A 449 30.35 -16.82 -8.84
N ASP A 450 30.43 -15.58 -9.32
CA ASP A 450 31.08 -14.49 -8.59
C ASP A 450 30.16 -13.88 -7.52
N GLU A 451 28.85 -13.87 -7.74
CA GLU A 451 27.82 -13.55 -6.75
C GLU A 451 27.78 -14.62 -5.66
N ILE A 452 27.86 -15.91 -6.01
CA ILE A 452 27.99 -16.99 -5.02
C ILE A 452 29.27 -16.81 -4.20
N LYS A 453 30.41 -16.51 -4.83
CA LYS A 453 31.65 -16.25 -4.08
C LYS A 453 31.55 -15.01 -3.19
N SER A 454 30.91 -13.94 -3.68
CA SER A 454 30.69 -12.70 -2.93
C SER A 454 29.76 -12.92 -1.72
N THR A 455 28.66 -13.66 -1.89
CA THR A 455 27.76 -13.98 -0.78
C THR A 455 28.42 -14.92 0.23
N LEU A 456 29.19 -15.90 -0.24
CA LEU A 456 29.94 -16.79 0.65
C LEU A 456 31.01 -16.03 1.43
N SER A 457 31.69 -15.05 0.81
CA SER A 457 32.64 -14.16 1.50
C SER A 457 31.95 -13.34 2.58
N LYS A 458 30.78 -12.74 2.30
CA LYS A 458 30.01 -11.98 3.29
C LYS A 458 29.56 -12.84 4.47
N ILE A 459 29.12 -14.06 4.19
CA ILE A 459 28.73 -15.02 5.24
C ILE A 459 29.93 -15.37 6.12
N LEU A 460 31.12 -15.55 5.53
CA LEU A 460 32.35 -15.80 6.29
C LEU A 460 32.73 -14.60 7.16
N ASP A 461 32.64 -13.38 6.63
CA ASP A 461 32.90 -12.15 7.40
C ASP A 461 31.92 -11.99 8.58
N ASP A 462 30.64 -12.33 8.39
CA ASP A 462 29.61 -12.30 9.44
C ASP A 462 29.85 -13.36 10.52
N ILE A 463 30.33 -14.55 10.12
CA ILE A 463 30.74 -15.62 11.06
C ILE A 463 31.94 -15.15 11.89
N ASP A 464 32.96 -14.57 11.27
CA ASP A 464 34.15 -14.06 11.97
C ASP A 464 33.77 -12.95 12.95
N HIS A 465 32.89 -12.02 12.57
CA HIS A 465 32.39 -10.99 13.47
C HIS A 465 31.59 -11.56 14.64
N SER A 466 30.80 -12.60 14.40
CA SER A 466 30.03 -13.29 15.44
C SER A 466 30.96 -14.03 16.41
N GLU A 467 31.98 -14.71 15.88
CA GLU A 467 32.97 -15.43 16.68
C GLU A 467 33.79 -14.46 17.54
N GLN A 468 34.20 -13.32 17.00
CA GLN A 468 34.87 -12.26 17.78
C GLN A 468 33.99 -11.74 18.92
N ARG A 469 32.68 -11.54 18.69
CA ARG A 469 31.74 -11.13 19.74
C ARG A 469 31.60 -12.18 20.83
N ILE A 470 31.51 -13.45 20.45
CA ILE A 470 31.47 -14.58 21.38
C ILE A 470 32.73 -14.62 22.23
N GLN A 471 33.92 -14.53 21.61
CA GLN A 471 35.19 -14.52 22.34
C GLN A 471 35.32 -13.35 23.33
N ILE A 472 34.83 -12.15 22.95
CA ILE A 472 34.80 -10.99 23.86
C ILE A 472 33.84 -11.24 25.02
N ALA A 473 32.67 -11.82 24.75
CA ALA A 473 31.68 -12.18 25.77
C ALA A 473 32.26 -13.22 26.73
N GLU A 474 32.85 -14.30 26.24
CA GLU A 474 33.50 -15.34 27.04
C GLU A 474 34.60 -14.77 27.95
N LYS A 475 35.46 -13.89 27.42
CA LYS A 475 36.48 -13.20 28.22
C LYS A 475 35.87 -12.34 29.33
N LYS A 476 34.77 -11.65 29.07
CA LYS A 476 34.05 -10.88 30.10
C LYS A 476 33.41 -11.79 31.16
N THR A 477 32.83 -12.91 30.74
CA THR A 477 32.22 -13.89 31.64
C THR A 477 33.27 -14.54 32.54
N LEU A 478 34.45 -14.88 32.00
CA LEU A 478 35.59 -15.37 32.78
C LEU A 478 36.03 -14.37 33.84
N LYS A 479 36.24 -13.10 33.48
CA LYS A 479 36.61 -12.05 34.43
C LYS A 479 35.57 -11.88 35.54
N ARG A 480 34.28 -11.86 35.19
CA ARG A 480 33.20 -11.80 36.20
C ARG A 480 33.19 -13.02 37.10
N ASN A 481 33.46 -14.21 36.58
CA ASN A 481 33.55 -15.42 37.40
C ASN A 481 34.75 -15.37 38.36
N GLU A 482 35.88 -14.80 37.94
CA GLU A 482 37.03 -14.55 38.82
C GLU A 482 36.69 -13.53 39.92
N GLU A 483 36.02 -12.43 39.57
CA GLU A 483 35.54 -11.44 40.54
C GLU A 483 34.57 -12.06 41.55
N VAL A 484 33.59 -12.86 41.09
CA VAL A 484 32.65 -13.57 41.95
C VAL A 484 33.39 -14.50 42.92
N LYS A 485 34.36 -15.29 42.44
CA LYS A 485 35.17 -16.15 43.32
C LYS A 485 35.94 -15.35 44.36
N SER A 486 36.55 -14.23 43.98
CA SER A 486 37.28 -13.37 44.93
C SER A 486 36.35 -12.78 46.01
N LEU A 487 35.11 -12.44 45.65
CA LEU A 487 34.09 -11.97 46.58
C LEU A 487 33.57 -13.10 47.48
N GLU A 488 33.43 -14.32 46.95
CA GLU A 488 33.10 -15.52 47.73
C GLU A 488 34.19 -15.83 48.77
N GLU A 489 35.46 -15.74 48.41
CA GLU A 489 36.59 -15.88 49.34
C GLU A 489 36.60 -14.78 50.40
N SER A 490 36.44 -13.52 50.00
CA SER A 490 36.38 -12.39 50.93
C SER A 490 35.19 -12.48 51.90
N THR A 491 34.02 -12.92 51.42
CA THR A 491 32.85 -13.14 52.28
C THR A 491 33.03 -14.34 53.20
N LYS A 492 33.76 -15.38 52.79
CA LYS A 492 34.14 -16.50 53.65
C LYS A 492 35.12 -16.07 54.76
N GLU A 493 36.15 -15.31 54.43
CA GLU A 493 37.08 -14.75 55.42
C GLU A 493 36.38 -13.83 56.42
N ALA A 494 35.45 -12.99 55.95
CA ALA A 494 34.65 -12.12 56.82
C ALA A 494 33.74 -12.94 57.76
N LYS A 495 33.19 -14.06 57.29
CA LYS A 495 32.41 -15.00 58.12
C LYS A 495 33.28 -15.67 59.19
N GLU A 496 34.48 -16.13 58.83
CA GLU A 496 35.42 -16.75 59.76
C GLU A 496 35.91 -15.74 60.83
N LYS A 497 36.16 -14.47 60.44
CA LYS A 497 36.45 -13.39 61.40
C LYS A 497 35.28 -13.12 62.34
N LEU A 498 34.05 -13.14 61.83
CA LEU A 498 32.84 -12.91 62.63
C LEU A 498 32.57 -14.07 63.61
N SER A 499 32.82 -15.33 63.20
CA SER A 499 32.68 -16.49 64.08
C SER A 499 33.74 -16.50 65.18
N ASN A 500 34.97 -16.11 64.86
CA ASN A 500 36.10 -16.11 65.81
C ASN A 500 36.11 -14.88 66.74
N PHE A 501 35.35 -13.82 66.40
CA PHE A 501 35.23 -12.60 67.21
C PHE A 501 34.73 -12.86 68.65
N ILE A 502 33.94 -13.92 68.85
CA ILE A 502 33.46 -14.34 70.17
C ILE A 502 34.61 -14.94 71.01
N GLU A 503 35.51 -15.68 70.37
CA GLU A 503 36.64 -16.36 71.02
C GLU A 503 37.81 -15.39 71.27
N GLU A 504 38.11 -14.49 70.32
CA GLU A 504 39.23 -13.53 70.43
C GLU A 504 39.04 -12.45 71.50
N ASN A 505 37.79 -12.08 71.84
CA ASN A 505 37.49 -11.01 72.79
C ASN A 505 37.16 -11.49 74.23
N ASN A 506 37.30 -12.79 74.53
CA ASN A 506 37.03 -13.37 75.87
C ASN A 506 35.68 -12.94 76.48
N ILE A 507 34.62 -12.87 75.66
CA ILE A 507 33.29 -12.47 76.13
C ILE A 507 32.61 -13.69 76.75
N GLU A 508 32.31 -13.65 78.05
CA GLU A 508 31.55 -14.71 78.72
C GLU A 508 30.24 -14.99 77.98
N LYS A 509 30.05 -16.26 77.57
CA LYS A 509 28.91 -16.75 76.77
C LYS A 509 27.54 -16.41 77.41
N ASP A 510 27.50 -16.21 78.72
CA ASP A 510 26.28 -15.96 79.48
C ASP A 510 25.97 -14.47 79.76
N SER A 511 26.86 -13.57 79.32
CA SER A 511 26.61 -12.12 79.38
C SER A 511 25.56 -11.69 78.35
N ALA A 512 24.81 -10.62 78.63
CA ALA A 512 23.80 -10.07 77.72
C ALA A 512 24.36 -9.75 76.31
N LYS A 513 25.65 -9.41 76.21
CA LYS A 513 26.36 -9.16 74.95
C LYS A 513 26.64 -10.45 74.17
N GLY A 514 27.03 -11.53 74.84
CA GLY A 514 27.23 -12.85 74.23
C GLY A 514 25.94 -13.41 73.61
N ARG A 515 24.82 -13.30 74.34
CA ARG A 515 23.48 -13.70 73.85
C ARG A 515 23.00 -12.84 72.67
N PHE A 516 23.30 -11.54 72.69
CA PHE A 516 22.96 -10.65 71.57
C PHE A 516 23.69 -11.02 70.29
N ILE A 517 25.00 -11.29 70.35
CA ILE A 517 25.80 -11.69 69.18
C ILE A 517 25.35 -13.05 68.64
N ALA A 518 25.12 -14.04 69.51
CA ALA A 518 24.61 -15.35 69.11
C ALA A 518 23.23 -15.26 68.44
N ASN A 519 22.34 -14.40 68.96
CA ASN A 519 21.04 -14.16 68.35
C ASN A 519 21.17 -13.46 66.99
N GLN A 520 22.12 -12.53 66.82
CA GLN A 520 22.34 -11.87 65.53
C GLN A 520 22.89 -12.83 64.47
N LEU A 521 23.83 -13.72 64.82
CA LEU A 521 24.29 -14.77 63.92
C LEU A 521 23.12 -15.69 63.50
N LYS A 522 22.28 -16.08 64.46
CA LYS A 522 21.11 -16.91 64.18
C LYS A 522 20.06 -16.19 63.32
N ILE A 523 19.84 -14.90 63.54
CA ILE A 523 18.98 -14.08 62.67
C ILE A 523 19.54 -14.02 61.25
N TRP A 524 20.86 -13.89 61.10
CA TRP A 524 21.49 -13.86 59.79
C TRP A 524 21.38 -15.20 59.05
N ASP A 525 21.59 -16.33 59.74
CA ASP A 525 21.40 -17.67 59.18
C ASP A 525 19.95 -17.88 58.73
N LEU A 526 18.99 -17.52 59.58
CA LEU A 526 17.56 -17.58 59.25
C LEU A 526 17.21 -16.66 58.07
N GLN A 527 17.79 -15.47 57.97
CA GLN A 527 17.58 -14.58 56.82
C GLN A 527 18.14 -15.18 55.52
N ASN A 528 19.30 -15.86 55.58
CA ASN A 528 19.87 -16.54 54.42
C ASN A 528 19.01 -17.74 54.00
N GLU A 529 18.50 -18.51 54.97
CA GLU A 529 17.60 -19.63 54.70
C GLU A 529 16.28 -19.14 54.08
N VAL A 530 15.69 -18.07 54.61
CA VAL A 530 14.48 -17.42 54.05
C VAL A 530 14.74 -16.90 52.63
N LYS A 531 15.89 -16.25 52.38
CA LYS A 531 16.28 -15.82 51.02
C LYS A 531 16.45 -17.00 50.07
N GLY A 532 17.07 -18.09 50.53
CA GLY A 532 17.24 -19.32 49.76
C GLY A 532 15.89 -19.95 49.40
N LEU A 533 14.98 -20.06 50.37
CA LEU A 533 13.61 -20.55 50.14
C LEU A 533 12.81 -19.62 49.22
N ALA A 534 12.93 -18.30 49.38
CA ALA A 534 12.29 -17.33 48.49
C ALA A 534 12.77 -17.48 47.04
N SER A 535 14.08 -17.66 46.83
CA SER A 535 14.62 -17.91 45.48
C SER A 535 14.09 -19.22 44.89
N LYS A 536 14.01 -20.30 45.66
CA LYS A 536 13.45 -21.60 45.21
C LYS A 536 11.96 -21.51 44.90
N ILE A 537 11.20 -20.70 45.65
CA ILE A 537 9.79 -20.44 45.36
C ILE A 537 9.66 -19.65 44.06
N GLN A 538 10.53 -18.66 43.86
CA GLN A 538 10.53 -17.85 42.64
C GLN A 538 10.87 -18.70 41.40
N THR A 539 11.91 -19.54 41.45
CA THR A 539 12.25 -20.42 40.32
C THR A 539 11.12 -21.41 40.02
N LYS A 540 10.51 -22.01 41.04
CA LYS A 540 9.35 -22.90 40.84
C LYS A 540 8.14 -22.18 40.27
N ARG A 541 7.94 -20.90 40.60
CA ARG A 541 6.87 -20.07 40.05
C ARG A 541 7.13 -19.77 38.58
N GLU A 542 8.36 -19.39 38.24
CA GLU A 542 8.79 -19.15 36.86
C GLU A 542 8.66 -20.42 36.00
N GLU A 543 9.08 -21.58 36.52
CA GLU A 543 8.88 -22.87 35.85
C GLU A 543 7.39 -23.17 35.64
N ARG A 544 6.55 -22.93 36.65
CA ARG A 544 5.10 -23.14 36.54
C ARG A 544 4.47 -22.21 35.51
N ASP A 545 4.87 -20.96 35.49
CA ASP A 545 4.35 -19.95 34.57
C ASP A 545 4.81 -20.25 33.13
N TYR A 546 6.05 -20.71 32.95
CA TYR A 546 6.56 -21.23 31.68
C TYR A 546 5.77 -22.46 31.21
N MET A 547 5.58 -23.46 32.08
CA MET A 547 4.78 -24.64 31.76
C MET A 547 3.32 -24.29 31.43
N ALA A 548 2.71 -23.35 32.14
CA ALA A 548 1.36 -22.89 31.84
C ALA A 548 1.27 -22.23 30.47
N LYS A 549 2.29 -21.45 30.09
CA LYS A 549 2.38 -20.83 28.77
C LYS A 549 2.57 -21.89 27.68
N GLU A 550 3.43 -22.88 27.88
CA GLU A 550 3.62 -23.98 26.93
C GLU A 550 2.36 -24.83 26.76
N VAL A 551 1.62 -25.09 27.84
CA VAL A 551 0.31 -25.77 27.74
C VAL A 551 -0.68 -24.92 26.95
N SER A 552 -0.73 -23.60 27.19
CA SER A 552 -1.58 -22.69 26.42
C SER A 552 -1.22 -22.71 24.92
N ASN A 553 0.07 -22.64 24.60
CA ASN A 553 0.57 -22.69 23.22
C ASN A 553 0.20 -24.03 22.55
N CYS A 554 0.34 -25.15 23.27
CA CYS A 554 -0.05 -26.47 22.77
C CYS A 554 -1.56 -26.54 22.48
N VAL A 555 -2.40 -26.02 23.37
CA VAL A 555 -3.87 -25.99 23.18
C VAL A 555 -4.24 -25.13 21.97
N GLU A 556 -3.59 -23.99 21.79
CA GLU A 556 -3.81 -23.12 20.62
C GLU A 556 -3.32 -23.78 19.31
N SER A 557 -2.18 -24.47 19.35
CA SER A 557 -1.66 -25.24 18.22
C SER A 557 -2.58 -26.41 17.82
N ILE A 558 -3.16 -27.11 18.80
CA ILE A 558 -4.15 -28.16 18.53
C ILE A 558 -5.39 -27.55 17.87
N LYS A 559 -5.93 -26.46 18.41
CA LYS A 559 -7.13 -25.80 17.88
C LYS A 559 -6.93 -25.28 16.45
N THR A 560 -5.76 -24.71 16.16
CA THR A 560 -5.41 -24.25 14.81
C THR A 560 -5.23 -25.42 13.84
N SER A 561 -4.59 -26.51 14.27
CA SER A 561 -4.44 -27.74 13.49
C SER A 561 -5.80 -28.39 13.17
N GLU A 562 -6.72 -28.46 14.13
CA GLU A 562 -8.08 -28.97 13.93
C GLU A 562 -8.86 -28.11 12.92
N ALA A 563 -8.76 -26.78 13.02
CA ALA A 563 -9.39 -25.86 12.08
C ALA A 563 -8.86 -26.04 10.65
N GLN A 564 -7.53 -26.14 10.49
CA GLN A 564 -6.89 -26.40 9.19
C GLN A 564 -7.29 -27.76 8.61
N THR A 565 -7.37 -28.79 9.45
CA THR A 565 -7.81 -30.13 9.04
C THR A 565 -9.24 -30.09 8.53
N LYS A 566 -10.13 -29.37 9.22
CA LYS A 566 -11.52 -29.20 8.80
C LYS A 566 -11.64 -28.45 7.47
N GLN A 567 -10.91 -27.35 7.31
CA GLN A 567 -10.87 -26.59 6.05
C GLN A 567 -10.35 -27.43 4.88
N THR A 568 -9.32 -28.24 5.12
CA THR A 568 -8.76 -29.16 4.12
C THR A 568 -9.77 -30.23 3.75
N GLN A 569 -10.50 -30.79 4.73
CA GLN A 569 -11.55 -31.76 4.49
C GLN A 569 -12.70 -31.18 3.65
N GLU A 570 -13.15 -29.95 3.98
CA GLU A 570 -14.16 -29.21 3.21
C GLU A 570 -13.69 -28.99 1.76
N SER A 571 -12.44 -28.56 1.57
CA SER A 571 -11.84 -28.37 0.24
C SER A 571 -11.78 -29.68 -0.56
N ILE A 572 -11.43 -30.80 0.09
CA ILE A 572 -11.44 -32.13 -0.55
C ILE A 572 -12.86 -32.52 -0.98
N THR A 573 -13.88 -32.24 -0.16
CA THR A 573 -15.27 -32.55 -0.52
C THR A 573 -15.77 -31.71 -1.69
N GLU A 574 -15.40 -30.42 -1.75
CA GLU A 574 -15.74 -29.53 -2.84
C GLU A 574 -15.04 -29.94 -4.15
N LEU A 575 -13.76 -30.26 -4.09
CA LEU A 575 -13.01 -30.76 -5.24
C LEU A 575 -13.59 -32.07 -5.77
N LYS A 576 -13.97 -33.01 -4.89
CA LYS A 576 -14.66 -34.25 -5.31
C LYS A 576 -15.98 -33.96 -6.01
N ARG A 577 -16.75 -32.98 -5.54
CA ARG A 577 -18.02 -32.57 -6.17
C ARG A 577 -17.79 -31.93 -7.54
N SER A 578 -16.78 -31.06 -7.66
CA SER A 578 -16.39 -30.43 -8.91
C SER A 578 -15.93 -31.47 -9.94
N LEU A 579 -15.12 -32.44 -9.51
CA LEU A 579 -14.60 -33.51 -10.36
C LEU A 579 -15.74 -34.41 -10.89
N ALA A 580 -16.69 -34.78 -10.03
CA ALA A 580 -17.89 -35.52 -10.46
C ALA A 580 -18.75 -34.72 -11.47
N SER A 581 -18.87 -33.40 -11.29
CA SER A 581 -19.57 -32.54 -12.25
C SER A 581 -18.84 -32.46 -13.60
N ALA A 582 -17.51 -32.38 -13.59
CA ALA A 582 -16.70 -32.36 -14.80
C ALA A 582 -16.79 -33.70 -15.57
N GLU A 583 -16.76 -34.83 -14.87
CA GLU A 583 -16.94 -36.16 -15.47
C GLU A 583 -18.32 -36.31 -16.13
N GLU A 584 -19.38 -35.82 -15.50
CA GLU A 584 -20.73 -35.86 -16.08
C GLU A 584 -20.84 -34.97 -17.33
N GLN A 585 -20.26 -33.76 -17.29
CA GLN A 585 -20.20 -32.87 -18.45
C GLN A 585 -19.41 -33.49 -19.61
N GLU A 586 -18.28 -34.15 -19.34
CA GLU A 586 -17.49 -34.84 -20.35
C GLU A 586 -18.29 -36.01 -20.97
N ARG A 587 -19.03 -36.75 -20.15
CA ARG A 587 -19.92 -37.84 -20.61
C ARG A 587 -21.02 -37.32 -21.54
N LEU A 588 -21.66 -36.21 -21.17
CA LEU A 588 -22.68 -35.56 -21.99
C LEU A 588 -22.10 -35.03 -23.31
N ALA A 589 -20.93 -34.38 -23.25
CA ALA A 589 -20.23 -33.87 -24.44
C ALA A 589 -19.82 -35.00 -25.41
N LYS A 590 -19.26 -36.11 -24.90
CA LYS A 590 -18.95 -37.31 -25.70
C LYS A 590 -20.22 -37.89 -26.34
N GLY A 591 -21.33 -37.92 -25.61
CA GLY A 591 -22.63 -38.34 -26.13
C GLY A 591 -23.15 -37.45 -27.27
N ALA A 592 -23.10 -36.13 -27.09
CA ALA A 592 -23.49 -35.15 -28.09
C ALA A 592 -22.60 -35.23 -29.35
N PHE A 593 -21.29 -35.32 -29.16
CA PHE A 593 -20.33 -35.48 -30.25
C PHE A 593 -20.58 -36.75 -31.06
N LYS A 594 -20.87 -37.88 -30.40
CA LYS A 594 -21.20 -39.15 -31.09
C LYS A 594 -22.46 -39.01 -31.95
N LYS A 595 -23.50 -38.33 -31.45
CA LYS A 595 -24.73 -38.06 -32.21
C LYS A 595 -24.46 -37.15 -33.42
N GLN A 596 -23.68 -36.09 -33.25
CA GLN A 596 -23.31 -35.18 -34.33
C GLN A 596 -22.45 -35.86 -35.40
N LYS A 597 -21.51 -36.72 -35.00
CA LYS A 597 -20.70 -37.52 -35.93
C LYS A 597 -21.58 -38.44 -36.79
N LEU A 598 -22.58 -39.10 -36.18
CA LEU A 598 -23.50 -39.97 -36.90
C LEU A 598 -24.38 -39.20 -37.90
N SER A 599 -24.87 -38.00 -37.53
CA SER A 599 -25.68 -37.19 -38.44
C SER A 599 -24.88 -36.65 -39.63
N ILE A 600 -23.63 -36.22 -39.39
CA ILE A 600 -22.72 -35.77 -40.45
C ILE A 600 -22.40 -36.92 -41.41
N ASN A 601 -22.11 -38.12 -40.90
CA ASN A 601 -21.84 -39.28 -41.74
C ASN A 601 -23.06 -39.66 -42.61
N ALA A 602 -24.28 -39.61 -42.05
CA ALA A 602 -25.50 -39.87 -42.81
C ALA A 602 -25.73 -38.81 -43.91
N SER A 603 -25.44 -37.55 -43.63
CA SER A 603 -25.50 -36.46 -44.61
C SER A 603 -24.45 -36.66 -45.72
N TYR A 604 -23.24 -37.05 -45.35
CA TYR A 604 -22.16 -37.35 -46.29
C TYR A 604 -22.52 -38.50 -47.24
N GLU A 605 -23.07 -39.61 -46.70
CA GLU A 605 -23.53 -40.73 -47.53
C GLU A 605 -24.64 -40.32 -48.50
N LYS A 606 -25.57 -39.45 -48.07
CA LYS A 606 -26.62 -38.92 -48.93
C LYS A 606 -26.04 -38.06 -50.06
N LEU A 607 -25.14 -37.14 -49.74
CA LEU A 607 -24.46 -36.30 -50.72
C LEU A 607 -23.61 -37.12 -51.69
N GLN A 608 -22.97 -38.20 -51.22
CA GLN A 608 -22.21 -39.11 -52.07
C GLN A 608 -23.11 -39.79 -53.10
N LYS A 609 -24.27 -40.31 -52.68
CA LYS A 609 -25.28 -40.90 -53.59
C LYS A 609 -25.82 -39.88 -54.59
N GLU A 610 -26.08 -38.65 -54.17
CA GLU A 610 -26.51 -37.56 -55.07
C GLU A 610 -25.41 -37.20 -56.09
N ASN A 611 -24.15 -37.17 -55.67
CA ASN A 611 -23.02 -36.89 -56.55
C ASN A 611 -22.78 -38.02 -57.56
N GLU A 612 -22.92 -39.28 -57.15
CA GLU A 612 -22.91 -40.45 -58.05
C GLU A 612 -24.07 -40.41 -59.06
N ALA A 613 -25.27 -40.01 -58.62
CA ALA A 613 -26.41 -39.80 -59.51
C ALA A 613 -26.18 -38.66 -60.52
N LEU A 614 -25.54 -37.56 -60.08
CA LEU A 614 -25.16 -36.47 -60.96
C LEU A 614 -24.07 -36.87 -61.95
N ARG A 615 -23.05 -37.63 -61.51
CA ARG A 615 -22.01 -38.19 -62.39
C ARG A 615 -22.62 -39.08 -63.46
N THR A 616 -23.53 -39.98 -63.09
CA THR A 616 -24.21 -40.85 -64.07
C THR A 616 -25.08 -40.06 -65.04
N LYS A 617 -25.80 -39.02 -64.59
CA LYS A 617 -26.52 -38.09 -65.48
C LYS A 617 -25.57 -37.35 -66.42
N MET A 618 -24.46 -36.84 -65.92
CA MET A 618 -23.45 -36.13 -66.70
C MET A 618 -22.82 -37.05 -67.76
N THR A 619 -22.51 -38.30 -67.42
CA THR A 619 -22.04 -39.31 -68.39
C THR A 619 -23.08 -39.58 -69.47
N LYS A 620 -24.37 -39.67 -69.10
CA LYS A 620 -25.46 -39.80 -70.09
C LYS A 620 -25.56 -38.57 -71.00
N TYR A 621 -25.48 -37.35 -70.46
CA TYR A 621 -25.48 -36.12 -71.25
C TYR A 621 -24.26 -35.99 -72.16
N LEU A 622 -23.08 -36.38 -71.68
CA LEU A 622 -21.86 -36.40 -72.51
C LEU A 622 -21.95 -37.45 -73.61
N LYS A 623 -22.55 -38.62 -73.34
CA LYS A 623 -22.81 -39.63 -74.37
C LYS A 623 -23.81 -39.12 -75.42
N PHE A 624 -24.89 -38.47 -74.99
CA PHE A 624 -25.85 -37.81 -75.87
C PHE A 624 -25.22 -36.68 -76.70
N LEU A 625 -24.35 -35.85 -76.11
CA LEU A 625 -23.59 -34.81 -76.81
C LEU A 625 -22.63 -35.40 -77.84
N ARG A 626 -21.97 -36.51 -77.53
CA ARG A 626 -21.13 -37.25 -78.48
C ARG A 626 -21.97 -37.80 -79.65
N GLU A 627 -23.11 -38.41 -79.37
CA GLU A 627 -24.03 -38.94 -80.38
C GLU A 627 -24.65 -37.83 -81.26
N THR A 628 -24.97 -36.67 -80.68
CA THR A 628 -25.51 -35.51 -81.40
C THR A 628 -24.46 -34.66 -82.12
N SER A 629 -23.17 -34.76 -81.74
CA SER A 629 -22.08 -34.10 -82.48
C SER A 629 -21.94 -34.61 -83.92
N HIS A 630 -22.37 -35.85 -84.18
CA HIS A 630 -22.42 -36.44 -85.53
C HIS A 630 -23.67 -36.01 -86.34
N LEU A 631 -24.66 -35.38 -85.71
CA LEU A 631 -25.93 -34.97 -86.34
C LEU A 631 -25.91 -33.53 -86.90
N LYS A 632 -24.90 -32.71 -86.58
CA LYS A 632 -24.77 -31.33 -87.12
C LYS A 632 -24.32 -31.21 -88.58
N LYS A 633 -24.25 -32.32 -89.34
CA LYS A 633 -24.00 -32.29 -90.81
C LYS A 633 -25.17 -32.71 -91.70
N ARG A 634 -26.40 -32.87 -91.17
CA ARG A 634 -27.59 -33.03 -92.02
C ARG A 634 -28.71 -32.11 -91.58
N LYS A 635 -28.85 -30.98 -92.29
CA LYS A 635 -30.14 -30.28 -92.39
C LYS A 635 -31.16 -31.26 -92.96
N GLY A 636 -32.29 -31.44 -92.28
CA GLY A 636 -33.43 -32.16 -92.84
C GLY A 636 -34.44 -32.63 -91.79
N ARG A 637 -35.42 -31.75 -91.51
CA ARG A 637 -36.80 -32.04 -91.08
C ARG A 637 -37.04 -32.95 -89.86
N GLY A 638 -37.76 -32.40 -88.88
CA GLY A 638 -38.79 -33.16 -88.15
C GLY A 638 -38.74 -33.07 -86.63
N LEU A 639 -39.73 -32.37 -86.08
CA LEU A 639 -40.39 -32.55 -84.77
C LEU A 639 -39.55 -32.61 -83.48
N THR A 640 -39.69 -31.53 -82.70
CA THR A 640 -39.64 -31.54 -81.23
C THR A 640 -40.60 -32.57 -80.63
N PRO A 641 -40.16 -33.37 -79.64
CA PRO A 641 -41.04 -33.94 -78.65
C PRO A 641 -40.87 -33.24 -77.30
N SER A 642 -42.02 -32.86 -76.75
CA SER A 642 -42.26 -32.31 -75.42
C SER A 642 -41.95 -33.32 -74.30
N LEU A 643 -41.42 -32.77 -73.20
CA LEU A 643 -41.62 -33.14 -71.79
C LEU A 643 -42.39 -34.44 -71.48
N ARG A 644 -41.70 -35.36 -70.79
CA ARG A 644 -42.20 -36.03 -69.58
C ARG A 644 -41.03 -36.36 -68.66
#